data_AF-A0A1V9ZXD0-F1
#
_entry.id   AF-A0A1V9ZXD0-F1
#
_cell.length_a   1.000
_cell.length_b   1.000
_cell.length_c   1.000
_cell.angle_alpha   90.00
_cell.angle_beta   90.00
_cell.angle_gamma   90.00
#
_symmetry.space_group_name_H-M   'P 1'
#
loop_
_entity.id
_entity.type
_entity.pdbx_description
1 polymer ?
#
loop_
_entity_poly.entity_id
_entity_poly.type
_entity_poly.pdbx_seq_one_letter_code
_entity_poly.pdbx_strand_id
1 'polypeptide(L)'
;MRPSSLFLGLFSLCALLSAVSGEIINKSVKRQWDLTRPIARSQVDITFTDEEASIKTYQVAIPLYLDERLALLTVKGDKNVVLDVVKGVRDEAKHVQLYTVKLNSPVAKGDEGNLKVFAHYTRVMNPYPAEIAQNEDQLVLFIAQHLFMSPYPTTTQSTRVKLPSPRVEQYSEVPPVNLKGSILTYGPYENTEAYGSISYPKSLQVHFKNHAPFMTMTNLVKEIEVSLWGRVSTEEVVDLANTGAVLKGGFSRYDYMMVQATSASFRQLTAVLPKDAVNVYYRDQIGNITTSRMRQTPSRTELELNARFPLFGGWKTQYYLGYSVPTQSVLFRTGETYKLEMDFGTCIDGAAVDDLTLKIILPEGARNIKVDVPFHVDQQSQTNRQTYLDTAMVGRPVVILQKKNVVPQHNVPFTVTFEYPSQFIYREPLLLIGGYFAFFVVCMILFRLDLSLTKSKAPEKTKVDATRHWSRALGSSLRYAPSLSTDDYCRMTIESRAYDAAVQTPLIKAHSMSEALKNTILLKREDMQPVFSFKIRGAYNKMAHLPPSKRETGVVCCSAGNHAQGVALSAKKLGIQATIVMPLATPQIKVKAVQQHGGDNVTVILHGNNFDEAAAEAKRIEQVEGRTMILPFDDPHVIAGQGTIGMEILQQTTGQPLDAVFLACGGGGMLAGVANWVKHFRPSVKVIGVEAADAAGMTASLAAGKRVELDQVGLFADGAAVKLVGEETFRICQQHVDEMVTVTTDDICAAIKTGFNDTRVVLEPAGALAIAGVDRYIKEKRIQGGTYCVVTSGANMDFTRLRFVSERADGTETLISVKIDERPGSFERLHSYMDAEGVRITEFSYRYSEVDNAHICMSFQSISREQSDRVVARLNQVGYEVMDLRDNELAKVHTRHLAGGKSVVVGDERLYRFEFADKPGALKAFLTHMNGGSTWNISLFHYRNHGADIGRVLVGFQVPPQDEARFHEYLTAVSYHHVDETNNPVYKQFLARTA
;
A
#
# COMPACT_ATOMS: atom_id res chain seq x y z
N MET A 1 -44.85 -19.05 -30.33
CA MET A 1 -46.12 -18.76 -31.03
C MET A 1 -45.96 -17.44 -31.76
N ARG A 2 -46.22 -17.48 -33.07
CA ARG A 2 -46.06 -16.45 -34.13
C ARG A 2 -46.97 -15.21 -33.90
N PRO A 3 -46.88 -14.13 -34.70
CA PRO A 3 -46.09 -13.93 -35.95
C PRO A 3 -45.35 -12.56 -35.96
N SER A 4 -44.66 -12.06 -37.00
CA SER A 4 -44.01 -12.58 -38.21
C SER A 4 -43.22 -11.40 -38.80
N SER A 5 -42.01 -11.69 -39.28
CA SER A 5 -41.22 -10.87 -40.18
C SER A 5 -41.93 -10.67 -41.52
N LEU A 6 -42.47 -9.48 -41.78
CA LEU A 6 -42.90 -8.97 -43.11
C LEU A 6 -43.54 -7.58 -42.91
N PHE A 7 -42.77 -6.49 -42.91
CA PHE A 7 -43.21 -5.12 -43.23
C PHE A 7 -42.05 -4.13 -43.05
N LEU A 8 -41.02 -4.20 -43.91
CA LEU A 8 -40.06 -3.09 -44.11
C LEU A 8 -39.35 -3.29 -45.46
N GLY A 9 -40.17 -3.47 -46.49
CA GLY A 9 -39.75 -3.53 -47.88
C GLY A 9 -40.85 -2.91 -48.72
N LEU A 10 -41.04 -1.60 -48.60
CA LEU A 10 -41.80 -0.70 -49.49
C LEU A 10 -42.01 0.67 -48.81
N PHE A 11 -40.92 1.39 -48.55
CA PHE A 11 -40.91 2.86 -48.47
C PHE A 11 -39.49 3.35 -48.80
N SER A 12 -38.99 2.87 -49.94
CA SER A 12 -37.81 3.40 -50.63
C SER A 12 -38.28 3.86 -52.00
N LEU A 13 -39.00 4.99 -52.05
CA LEU A 13 -39.17 5.91 -53.17
C LEU A 13 -40.22 6.95 -52.73
N CYS A 14 -40.00 8.23 -53.03
CA CYS A 14 -40.87 9.39 -52.72
C CYS A 14 -40.78 9.98 -51.30
N ALA A 15 -39.61 10.54 -50.97
CA ALA A 15 -39.52 11.81 -50.19
C ALA A 15 -38.19 12.53 -50.52
N LEU A 16 -37.83 12.55 -51.80
CA LEU A 16 -36.94 13.56 -52.39
C LEU A 16 -37.86 14.53 -53.11
N LEU A 17 -37.63 15.84 -52.91
CA LEU A 17 -38.39 16.99 -53.43
C LEU A 17 -39.54 17.48 -52.54
N SER A 18 -39.22 18.02 -51.37
CA SER A 18 -39.83 19.27 -50.95
C SER A 18 -38.76 20.36 -51.02
N ALA A 19 -38.89 21.23 -52.02
CA ALA A 19 -38.10 22.43 -52.16
C ALA A 19 -38.37 23.33 -50.94
N VAL A 20 -37.41 23.40 -50.02
CA VAL A 20 -37.25 24.58 -49.18
C VAL A 20 -36.39 25.52 -50.01
N SER A 21 -37.05 26.48 -50.66
CA SER A 21 -36.45 27.66 -51.29
C SER A 21 -35.91 28.52 -50.16
N GLY A 22 -34.66 28.27 -49.79
CA GLY A 22 -33.97 28.93 -48.69
C GLY A 22 -32.50 28.56 -48.73
N GLU A 23 -31.67 29.49 -49.20
CA GLU A 23 -30.22 29.36 -49.16
C GLU A 23 -29.74 30.04 -47.89
N ILE A 24 -29.48 29.25 -46.83
CA ILE A 24 -28.94 29.78 -45.58
C ILE A 24 -27.60 30.48 -45.89
N ILE A 25 -27.43 31.71 -45.41
CA ILE A 25 -26.18 32.49 -45.56
C ILE A 25 -25.62 32.81 -44.17
N ASN A 26 -24.33 32.53 -43.96
CA ASN A 26 -23.66 32.96 -42.74
C ASN A 26 -23.20 34.43 -42.89
N LYS A 27 -23.80 35.37 -42.15
CA LYS A 27 -23.38 36.78 -42.14
C LYS A 27 -21.99 36.95 -41.51
N SER A 28 -21.73 36.25 -40.41
CA SER A 28 -20.45 36.33 -39.71
C SER A 28 -20.05 34.99 -39.09
N VAL A 29 -18.79 34.60 -39.29
CA VAL A 29 -18.18 33.43 -38.65
C VAL A 29 -16.89 33.84 -37.95
N LYS A 30 -16.86 33.70 -36.62
CA LYS A 30 -15.67 33.97 -35.81
C LYS A 30 -15.20 32.67 -35.17
N ARG A 31 -14.09 32.14 -35.66
CA ARG A 31 -13.47 30.93 -35.11
C ARG A 31 -12.31 31.27 -34.21
N GLN A 32 -12.19 30.57 -33.09
CA GLN A 32 -11.07 30.65 -32.17
C GLN A 32 -10.55 29.25 -31.83
N TRP A 33 -9.26 29.03 -32.06
CA TRP A 33 -8.51 27.88 -31.57
C TRP A 33 -7.78 28.25 -30.28
N ASP A 34 -7.96 27.47 -29.21
CA ASP A 34 -7.13 27.54 -28.00
C ASP A 34 -6.20 26.32 -27.97
N LEU A 35 -4.90 26.58 -28.12
CA LEU A 35 -3.82 25.58 -28.17
C LEU A 35 -2.92 25.64 -26.93
N THR A 36 -3.38 26.28 -25.85
CA THR A 36 -2.59 26.45 -24.61
C THR A 36 -2.40 25.15 -23.84
N ARG A 37 -3.26 24.15 -24.06
CA ARG A 37 -3.21 22.80 -23.45
C ARG A 37 -3.21 21.73 -24.54
N PRO A 38 -2.73 20.50 -24.28
CA PRO A 38 -2.65 19.39 -25.26
C PRO A 38 -3.97 19.04 -25.96
N ILE A 39 -5.11 19.31 -25.32
CA ILE A 39 -6.44 19.18 -25.90
C ILE A 39 -6.79 20.51 -26.59
N ALA A 40 -6.80 20.51 -27.92
CA ALA A 40 -7.13 21.70 -28.70
C ALA A 40 -8.63 21.98 -28.64
N ARG A 41 -9.00 23.23 -28.41
CA ARG A 41 -10.40 23.66 -28.35
C ARG A 41 -10.70 24.60 -29.49
N SER A 42 -11.74 24.30 -30.26
CA SER A 42 -12.28 25.18 -31.29
C SER A 42 -13.61 25.74 -30.81
N GLN A 43 -13.74 27.06 -30.77
CA GLN A 43 -15.00 27.77 -30.59
C GLN A 43 -15.33 28.48 -31.90
N VAL A 44 -16.52 28.28 -32.43
CA VAL A 44 -17.01 28.97 -33.64
C VAL A 44 -18.30 29.68 -33.31
N ASP A 45 -18.30 31.00 -33.36
CA ASP A 45 -19.50 31.81 -33.24
C ASP A 45 -20.00 32.12 -34.67
N ILE A 46 -21.22 31.69 -34.98
CA ILE A 46 -21.86 31.76 -36.29
C ILE A 46 -23.14 32.60 -36.17
N THR A 47 -23.26 33.63 -36.99
CA THR A 47 -24.50 34.38 -37.21
C THR A 47 -24.98 34.10 -38.63
N PHE A 48 -26.22 33.62 -38.78
CA PHE A 48 -26.78 33.17 -40.06
C PHE A 48 -28.21 33.68 -40.25
N THR A 49 -28.65 33.78 -41.49
CA THR A 49 -30.01 34.18 -41.89
C THR A 49 -30.45 33.37 -43.11
N ASP A 50 -31.76 33.34 -43.35
CA ASP A 50 -32.37 32.86 -44.59
C ASP A 50 -33.47 33.86 -44.96
N GLU A 51 -33.31 34.49 -46.12
CA GLU A 51 -34.22 35.54 -46.61
C GLU A 51 -35.50 34.98 -47.24
N GLU A 52 -35.60 33.66 -47.43
CA GLU A 52 -36.70 33.01 -48.14
C GLU A 52 -37.53 32.10 -47.23
N ALA A 53 -36.91 31.39 -46.28
CA ALA A 53 -37.55 30.40 -45.43
C ALA A 53 -37.21 30.53 -43.94
N SER A 54 -38.05 29.95 -43.08
CA SER A 54 -37.76 29.80 -41.65
C SER A 54 -36.80 28.61 -41.41
N ILE A 55 -35.78 28.79 -40.57
CA ILE A 55 -34.75 27.79 -40.34
C ILE A 55 -35.09 26.96 -39.10
N LYS A 56 -35.21 25.64 -39.26
CA LYS A 56 -35.46 24.68 -38.14
C LYS A 56 -34.23 23.87 -37.76
N THR A 57 -33.31 23.70 -38.69
CA THR A 57 -32.10 22.88 -38.54
C THR A 57 -30.92 23.57 -39.21
N TYR A 58 -29.74 23.45 -38.63
CA TYR A 58 -28.50 23.99 -39.18
C TYR A 58 -27.46 22.87 -39.32
N GLN A 59 -26.69 22.85 -40.41
CA GLN A 59 -25.63 21.86 -40.62
C GLN A 59 -24.24 22.43 -40.31
N VAL A 60 -23.49 21.73 -39.46
CA VAL A 60 -22.08 22.00 -39.16
C VAL A 60 -21.22 20.95 -39.87
N ALA A 61 -20.24 21.39 -40.66
CA ALA A 61 -19.31 20.49 -41.33
C ALA A 61 -17.96 20.44 -40.59
N ILE A 62 -17.48 19.24 -40.29
CA ILE A 62 -16.16 19.00 -39.70
C ILE A 62 -15.31 18.22 -40.73
N PRO A 63 -14.10 18.68 -41.08
CA PRO A 63 -13.21 17.91 -41.96
C PRO A 63 -12.92 16.50 -41.42
N LEU A 64 -12.87 15.48 -42.28
CA LEU A 64 -12.69 14.08 -41.84
C LEU A 64 -11.43 13.87 -40.99
N TYR A 65 -10.31 14.51 -41.33
CA TYR A 65 -9.07 14.40 -40.57
C TYR A 65 -9.16 14.96 -39.14
N LEU A 66 -10.12 15.87 -38.89
CA LEU A 66 -10.43 16.37 -37.55
C LEU A 66 -11.55 15.57 -36.87
N ASP A 67 -12.48 14.99 -37.63
CA ASP A 67 -13.56 14.14 -37.09
C ASP A 67 -13.01 12.90 -36.38
N GLU A 68 -11.98 12.27 -36.94
CA GLU A 68 -11.29 11.12 -36.32
C GLU A 68 -10.64 11.46 -34.97
N ARG A 69 -10.36 12.75 -34.75
CA ARG A 69 -9.73 13.31 -33.55
C ARG A 69 -10.72 14.07 -32.66
N LEU A 70 -11.99 14.14 -33.05
CA LEU A 70 -13.03 14.86 -32.34
C LEU A 70 -13.47 14.05 -31.12
N ALA A 71 -13.30 14.65 -29.95
CA ALA A 71 -13.72 14.07 -28.68
C ALA A 71 -15.17 14.45 -28.36
N LEU A 72 -15.48 15.75 -28.38
CA LEU A 72 -16.79 16.28 -28.00
C LEU A 72 -17.17 17.44 -28.91
N LEU A 73 -18.42 17.43 -29.39
CA LEU A 73 -19.04 18.52 -30.11
C LEU A 73 -20.29 18.98 -29.34
N THR A 74 -20.34 20.25 -28.97
CA THR A 74 -21.48 20.86 -28.28
C THR A 74 -21.86 22.14 -28.99
N VAL A 75 -23.14 22.30 -29.31
CA VAL A 75 -23.64 23.54 -29.94
C VAL A 75 -24.59 24.23 -28.99
N LYS A 76 -24.42 25.55 -28.83
CA LYS A 76 -25.30 26.40 -28.03
C LYS A 76 -25.98 27.43 -28.91
N GLY A 77 -27.29 27.59 -28.74
CA GLY A 77 -28.07 28.63 -29.41
C GLY A 77 -28.13 29.93 -28.59
N ASP A 78 -29.13 30.77 -28.91
CA ASP A 78 -29.40 31.99 -28.16
C ASP A 78 -29.63 31.71 -26.67
N LYS A 79 -29.19 32.65 -25.80
CA LYS A 79 -29.15 32.51 -24.33
C LYS A 79 -28.26 31.36 -23.81
N ASN A 80 -27.33 30.83 -24.62
CA ASN A 80 -26.39 29.76 -24.28
C ASN A 80 -27.05 28.41 -23.95
N VAL A 81 -28.27 28.15 -24.42
CA VAL A 81 -28.94 26.85 -24.27
C VAL A 81 -28.28 25.82 -25.18
N VAL A 82 -27.96 24.63 -24.65
CA VAL A 82 -27.39 23.52 -25.43
C VAL A 82 -28.46 22.96 -26.38
N LEU A 83 -28.08 22.75 -27.63
CA LEU A 83 -28.94 22.25 -28.70
C LEU A 83 -28.62 20.78 -29.02
N ASP A 84 -29.63 20.05 -29.50
CA ASP A 84 -29.45 18.67 -29.93
C ASP A 84 -28.67 18.59 -31.23
N VAL A 85 -27.56 17.85 -31.20
CA VAL A 85 -26.67 17.63 -32.34
C VAL A 85 -26.71 16.15 -32.73
N VAL A 86 -27.07 15.88 -33.98
CA VAL A 86 -27.13 14.52 -34.54
C VAL A 86 -26.01 14.37 -35.57
N LYS A 87 -25.20 13.32 -35.44
CA LYS A 87 -24.19 12.97 -36.46
C LYS A 87 -24.91 12.56 -37.75
N GLY A 88 -24.72 13.33 -38.81
CA GLY A 88 -25.38 13.18 -40.11
C GLY A 88 -24.59 12.31 -41.08
N VAL A 89 -24.90 12.46 -42.37
CA VAL A 89 -24.25 11.70 -43.46
C VAL A 89 -22.79 12.14 -43.62
N ARG A 90 -21.90 11.16 -43.77
CA ARG A 90 -20.51 11.37 -44.15
C ARG A 90 -20.44 11.67 -45.65
N ASP A 91 -19.88 12.81 -46.04
CA ASP A 91 -19.68 13.19 -47.44
C ASP A 91 -18.22 12.95 -47.82
N GLU A 92 -17.96 11.79 -48.43
CA GLU A 92 -16.60 11.40 -48.83
C GLU A 92 -16.06 12.26 -49.97
N ALA A 93 -16.91 12.76 -50.87
CA ALA A 93 -16.48 13.57 -52.01
C ALA A 93 -15.96 14.95 -51.56
N LYS A 94 -16.57 15.52 -50.51
CA LYS A 94 -16.13 16.80 -49.92
C LYS A 94 -15.16 16.62 -48.75
N HIS A 95 -14.83 15.38 -48.39
CA HIS A 95 -14.00 15.02 -47.24
C HIS A 95 -14.48 15.63 -45.91
N VAL A 96 -15.79 15.57 -45.64
CA VAL A 96 -16.41 16.10 -44.41
C VAL A 96 -17.35 15.12 -43.73
N GLN A 97 -17.49 15.30 -42.41
CA GLN A 97 -18.56 14.77 -41.61
C GLN A 97 -19.56 15.89 -41.28
N LEU A 98 -20.82 15.70 -41.66
CA LEU A 98 -21.89 16.66 -41.34
C LEU A 98 -22.54 16.33 -40.00
N TYR A 99 -22.89 17.38 -39.26
CA TYR A 99 -23.62 17.34 -38.00
C TYR A 99 -24.86 18.24 -38.11
N THR A 100 -26.04 17.67 -37.88
CA THR A 100 -27.30 18.40 -37.93
C THR A 100 -27.67 18.89 -36.54
N VAL A 101 -27.78 20.20 -36.39
CA VAL A 101 -28.21 20.88 -35.16
C VAL A 101 -29.71 21.16 -35.28
N LYS A 102 -30.49 20.70 -34.31
CA LYS A 102 -31.91 21.04 -34.20
C LYS A 102 -32.07 22.30 -33.36
N LEU A 103 -32.80 23.29 -33.89
CA LEU A 103 -33.06 24.53 -33.17
C LEU A 103 -34.31 24.36 -32.30
N ASN A 104 -34.24 24.77 -31.03
CA ASN A 104 -35.37 24.67 -30.10
C ASN A 104 -36.56 25.53 -30.54
N SER A 105 -36.28 26.67 -31.15
CA SER A 105 -37.25 27.57 -31.79
C SER A 105 -36.78 27.84 -33.22
N PRO A 106 -37.66 27.71 -34.23
CA PRO A 106 -37.31 28.08 -35.60
C PRO A 106 -36.92 29.56 -35.69
N VAL A 107 -35.86 29.88 -36.44
CA VAL A 107 -35.52 31.27 -36.79
C VAL A 107 -36.48 31.70 -37.89
N ALA A 108 -37.16 32.83 -37.72
CA ALA A 108 -38.10 33.32 -38.71
C ALA A 108 -37.37 33.80 -39.98
N LYS A 109 -38.11 33.90 -41.07
CA LYS A 109 -37.60 34.40 -42.36
C LYS A 109 -37.04 35.82 -42.18
N GLY A 110 -35.80 36.04 -42.59
CA GLY A 110 -35.09 37.33 -42.48
C GLY A 110 -34.54 37.67 -41.08
N ASP A 111 -34.83 36.86 -40.06
CA ASP A 111 -34.27 37.03 -38.72
C ASP A 111 -32.87 36.40 -38.61
N GLU A 112 -32.03 36.97 -37.76
CA GLU A 112 -30.69 36.43 -37.50
C GLU A 112 -30.72 35.37 -36.40
N GLY A 113 -30.17 34.19 -36.71
CA GLY A 113 -29.87 33.15 -35.73
C GLY A 113 -28.42 33.20 -35.28
N ASN A 114 -28.15 32.89 -34.01
CA ASN A 114 -26.78 32.74 -33.49
C ASN A 114 -26.52 31.32 -32.96
N LEU A 115 -25.36 30.78 -33.34
CA LEU A 115 -24.87 29.49 -32.85
C LEU A 115 -23.43 29.63 -32.36
N LYS A 116 -23.14 28.98 -31.23
CA LYS A 116 -21.78 28.79 -30.71
C LYS A 116 -21.45 27.31 -30.74
N VAL A 117 -20.53 26.93 -31.61
CA VAL A 117 -20.06 25.55 -31.78
C VAL A 117 -18.77 25.38 -30.98
N PHE A 118 -18.77 24.45 -30.02
CA PHE A 118 -17.60 24.06 -29.23
C PHE A 118 -17.16 22.66 -29.65
N ALA A 119 -15.94 22.53 -30.14
CA ALA A 119 -15.33 21.25 -30.50
C ALA A 119 -14.02 21.04 -29.74
N HIS A 120 -13.85 19.85 -29.16
CA HIS A 120 -12.63 19.45 -28.46
C HIS A 120 -11.92 18.36 -29.25
N TYR A 121 -10.63 18.55 -29.51
CA TYR A 121 -9.83 17.62 -30.31
C TYR A 121 -8.65 17.09 -29.51
N THR A 122 -8.41 15.79 -29.62
CA THR A 122 -7.23 15.11 -29.06
C THR A 122 -6.23 14.82 -30.18
N ARG A 123 -4.93 14.74 -29.85
CA ARG A 123 -3.86 14.34 -30.81
C ARG A 123 -3.83 15.15 -32.13
N VAL A 124 -4.09 16.46 -32.06
CA VAL A 124 -3.97 17.39 -33.21
C VAL A 124 -2.73 18.29 -33.16
N MET A 125 -2.04 18.32 -32.02
CA MET A 125 -0.75 19.00 -31.87
C MET A 125 0.35 17.95 -31.85
N ASN A 126 1.20 17.97 -32.87
CA ASN A 126 2.24 16.97 -33.06
C ASN A 126 3.59 17.55 -32.61
N PRO A 127 4.34 16.88 -31.72
CA PRO A 127 5.69 17.31 -31.38
C PRO A 127 6.59 17.36 -32.63
N TYR A 128 7.28 18.48 -32.82
CA TYR A 128 8.21 18.69 -33.93
C TYR A 128 9.37 19.56 -33.45
N PRO A 129 10.59 19.02 -33.26
CA PRO A 129 11.02 17.66 -33.61
C PRO A 129 10.31 16.58 -32.78
N ALA A 130 10.20 15.38 -33.34
CA ALA A 130 9.54 14.24 -32.69
C ALA A 130 10.31 13.72 -31.46
N GLU A 131 11.62 13.98 -31.40
CA GLU A 131 12.49 13.61 -30.30
C GLU A 131 13.27 14.84 -29.82
N ILE A 132 13.42 14.97 -28.50
CA ILE A 132 14.16 16.08 -27.86
C ILE A 132 15.07 15.55 -26.75
N ALA A 133 16.22 16.20 -26.55
CA ALA A 133 17.06 15.93 -25.39
C ALA A 133 16.40 16.41 -24.09
N GLN A 134 16.89 15.94 -22.95
CA GLN A 134 16.32 16.22 -21.62
C GLN A 134 16.21 17.72 -21.29
N ASN A 135 17.11 18.54 -21.83
CA ASN A 135 17.22 19.98 -21.58
C ASN A 135 16.67 20.85 -22.73
N GLU A 136 16.12 20.25 -23.77
CA GLU A 136 15.56 20.96 -24.93
C GLU A 136 14.10 21.34 -24.69
N ASP A 137 13.67 22.41 -25.35
CA ASP A 137 12.30 22.86 -25.29
C ASP A 137 11.40 22.02 -26.19
N GLN A 138 10.20 21.67 -25.71
CA GLN A 138 9.22 21.00 -26.55
C GLN A 138 8.52 22.01 -27.47
N LEU A 139 8.67 21.78 -28.77
CA LEU A 139 7.98 22.49 -29.83
C LEU A 139 6.91 21.58 -30.45
N VAL A 140 5.77 22.18 -30.82
CA VAL A 140 4.63 21.47 -31.40
C VAL A 140 4.15 22.16 -32.66
N LEU A 141 3.78 21.34 -33.65
CA LEU A 141 3.21 21.76 -34.91
C LEU A 141 1.70 21.50 -34.89
N PHE A 142 0.93 22.54 -35.16
CA PHE A 142 -0.51 22.48 -35.35
C PHE A 142 -0.86 22.87 -36.79
N ILE A 143 -1.67 22.03 -37.44
CA ILE A 143 -2.10 22.20 -38.83
C ILE A 143 -3.63 22.17 -38.87
N ALA A 144 -4.22 23.21 -39.46
CA ALA A 144 -5.66 23.29 -39.72
C ALA A 144 -5.91 24.11 -40.99
N GLN A 145 -7.17 24.28 -41.37
CA GLN A 145 -7.53 25.25 -42.41
C GLN A 145 -7.70 26.64 -41.81
N HIS A 146 -7.32 27.70 -42.52
CA HIS A 146 -7.51 29.09 -42.08
C HIS A 146 -8.96 29.58 -42.23
N LEU A 147 -9.72 28.97 -43.15
CA LEU A 147 -11.16 29.16 -43.30
C LEU A 147 -11.96 28.12 -42.48
N PHE A 148 -13.14 28.52 -42.03
CA PHE A 148 -14.13 27.60 -41.46
C PHE A 148 -14.86 26.89 -42.60
N MET A 149 -14.94 25.57 -42.50
CA MET A 149 -15.60 24.73 -43.49
C MET A 149 -17.10 24.72 -43.18
N SER A 150 -17.88 25.48 -43.95
CA SER A 150 -19.34 25.55 -43.83
C SER A 150 -20.01 25.04 -45.10
N PRO A 151 -21.13 24.32 -45.02
CA PRO A 151 -21.92 23.95 -46.19
C PRO A 151 -22.66 25.14 -46.84
N TYR A 152 -22.58 26.32 -46.21
CA TYR A 152 -23.28 27.55 -46.59
C TYR A 152 -22.29 28.65 -47.00
N PRO A 153 -22.66 29.53 -47.95
CA PRO A 153 -21.86 30.71 -48.26
C PRO A 153 -21.75 31.63 -47.04
N THR A 154 -20.60 32.29 -46.89
CA THR A 154 -20.28 33.12 -45.73
C THR A 154 -19.80 34.51 -46.14
N THR A 155 -20.47 35.55 -45.66
CA THR A 155 -20.17 36.96 -45.99
C THR A 155 -18.87 37.43 -45.34
N THR A 156 -18.67 37.17 -44.06
CA THR A 156 -17.44 37.53 -43.35
C THR A 156 -16.96 36.39 -42.45
N GLN A 157 -15.67 36.07 -42.48
CA GLN A 157 -15.09 35.11 -41.55
C GLN A 157 -13.69 35.48 -41.07
N SER A 158 -13.38 35.09 -39.83
CA SER A 158 -12.04 35.26 -39.25
C SER A 158 -11.68 34.08 -38.34
N THR A 159 -10.39 33.76 -38.27
CA THR A 159 -9.86 32.70 -37.40
C THR A 159 -8.79 33.27 -36.48
N ARG A 160 -8.96 33.12 -35.18
CA ARG A 160 -7.96 33.45 -34.15
C ARG A 160 -7.37 32.17 -33.58
N VAL A 161 -6.07 32.18 -33.31
CA VAL A 161 -5.34 31.07 -32.69
C VAL A 161 -4.63 31.62 -31.46
N LYS A 162 -5.00 31.11 -30.29
CA LYS A 162 -4.43 31.47 -29.00
C LYS A 162 -3.37 30.44 -28.62
N LEU A 163 -2.15 30.93 -28.40
CA LEU A 163 -0.95 30.16 -28.13
C LEU A 163 -0.56 30.27 -26.65
N PRO A 164 0.19 29.29 -26.10
CA PRO A 164 0.66 29.32 -24.72
C PRO A 164 1.69 30.43 -24.45
N SER A 165 2.42 30.87 -25.48
CA SER A 165 3.42 31.91 -25.37
C SER A 165 3.44 32.81 -26.61
N PRO A 166 3.93 34.06 -26.51
CA PRO A 166 4.11 34.94 -27.66
C PRO A 166 5.30 34.55 -28.55
N ARG A 167 6.17 33.63 -28.10
CA ARG A 167 7.29 33.13 -28.88
C ARG A 167 6.82 32.01 -29.79
N VAL A 168 6.71 32.32 -31.08
CA VAL A 168 6.32 31.40 -32.15
C VAL A 168 7.54 31.19 -33.03
N GLU A 169 7.86 29.94 -33.36
CA GLU A 169 8.99 29.60 -34.22
C GLU A 169 8.66 29.94 -35.68
N GLN A 170 7.49 29.47 -36.13
CA GLN A 170 7.01 29.71 -37.48
C GLN A 170 5.49 29.72 -37.53
N TYR A 171 4.91 30.56 -38.38
CA TYR A 171 3.49 30.49 -38.71
C TYR A 171 3.27 30.74 -40.21
N SER A 172 2.19 30.22 -40.76
CA SER A 172 1.87 30.37 -42.18
C SER A 172 1.42 31.81 -42.50
N GLU A 173 2.06 32.43 -43.49
CA GLU A 173 1.72 33.77 -44.00
C GLU A 173 0.57 33.70 -45.01
N VAL A 174 -0.65 33.48 -44.52
CA VAL A 174 -1.88 33.52 -45.34
C VAL A 174 -2.58 34.87 -45.11
N PRO A 175 -2.28 35.92 -45.91
CA PRO A 175 -2.82 37.25 -45.67
C PRO A 175 -4.34 37.31 -45.85
N PRO A 176 -5.04 38.19 -45.10
CA PRO A 176 -4.53 39.05 -44.03
C PRO A 176 -4.22 38.24 -42.75
N VAL A 177 -3.01 38.40 -42.20
CA VAL A 177 -2.55 37.72 -40.98
C VAL A 177 -1.87 38.72 -40.04
N ASN A 178 -2.13 38.61 -38.74
CA ASN A 178 -1.53 39.47 -37.72
C ASN A 178 -1.28 38.69 -36.43
N LEU A 179 -0.06 38.78 -35.90
CA LEU A 179 0.31 38.24 -34.60
C LEU A 179 0.38 39.39 -33.57
N LYS A 180 -0.50 39.36 -32.56
CA LYS A 180 -0.50 40.30 -31.44
C LYS A 180 -0.34 39.55 -30.13
N GLY A 181 0.84 39.64 -29.52
CA GLY A 181 1.15 38.87 -28.31
C GLY A 181 1.12 37.37 -28.59
N SER A 182 0.31 36.61 -27.86
CA SER A 182 0.11 35.17 -28.07
C SER A 182 -1.12 34.82 -28.91
N ILE A 183 -1.70 35.79 -29.61
CA ILE A 183 -2.89 35.59 -30.45
C ILE A 183 -2.54 35.87 -31.91
N LEU A 184 -2.67 34.86 -32.75
CA LEU A 184 -2.50 34.91 -34.19
C LEU A 184 -3.87 35.00 -34.87
N THR A 185 -4.10 36.02 -35.68
CA THR A 185 -5.39 36.27 -36.34
C THR A 185 -5.25 36.18 -37.85
N TYR A 186 -6.13 35.43 -38.48
CA TYR A 186 -6.30 35.28 -39.92
C TYR A 186 -7.65 35.85 -40.34
N GLY A 187 -7.68 36.63 -41.42
CA GLY A 187 -8.86 37.35 -41.86
C GLY A 187 -8.93 38.78 -41.31
N PRO A 188 -10.03 39.51 -41.55
CA PRO A 188 -11.29 39.00 -42.11
C PRO A 188 -11.16 38.61 -43.59
N TYR A 189 -11.84 37.53 -43.96
CA TYR A 189 -12.07 37.12 -45.34
C TYR A 189 -13.53 37.44 -45.70
N GLU A 190 -13.75 37.97 -46.90
CA GLU A 190 -15.07 38.39 -47.38
C GLU A 190 -15.57 37.44 -48.47
N ASN A 191 -16.90 37.19 -48.48
CA ASN A 191 -17.64 36.47 -49.52
C ASN A 191 -17.03 35.12 -49.91
N THR A 192 -16.87 34.23 -48.94
CA THR A 192 -16.39 32.87 -49.18
C THR A 192 -17.54 31.95 -49.59
N GLU A 193 -17.33 31.18 -50.66
CA GLU A 193 -18.29 30.19 -51.16
C GLU A 193 -18.57 29.05 -50.16
N ALA A 194 -19.68 28.34 -50.36
CA ALA A 194 -19.96 27.10 -49.65
C ALA A 194 -18.82 26.10 -49.81
N TYR A 195 -18.38 25.48 -48.72
CA TYR A 195 -17.19 24.64 -48.64
C TYR A 195 -15.90 25.32 -49.13
N GLY A 196 -15.81 26.65 -49.08
CA GLY A 196 -14.70 27.42 -49.66
C GLY A 196 -13.30 26.96 -49.24
N SER A 197 -13.14 26.35 -48.07
CA SER A 197 -11.89 25.69 -47.65
C SER A 197 -11.35 24.61 -48.60
N ILE A 198 -12.19 24.01 -49.45
CA ILE A 198 -11.78 23.05 -50.51
C ILE A 198 -11.11 23.80 -51.67
N SER A 199 -11.67 24.96 -52.04
CA SER A 199 -11.17 25.82 -53.12
C SER A 199 -9.87 26.55 -52.74
N TYR A 200 -9.59 26.72 -51.45
CA TYR A 200 -8.38 27.37 -50.92
C TYR A 200 -7.46 26.36 -50.18
N PRO A 201 -6.49 25.73 -50.86
CA PRO A 201 -5.67 24.65 -50.29
C PRO A 201 -4.64 25.13 -49.26
N LYS A 202 -4.49 26.44 -49.03
CA LYS A 202 -3.51 26.97 -48.06
C LYS A 202 -3.93 26.59 -46.64
N SER A 203 -3.10 25.81 -45.96
CA SER A 203 -3.31 25.44 -44.55
C SER A 203 -2.75 26.51 -43.62
N LEU A 204 -3.45 26.70 -42.50
CA LEU A 204 -2.92 27.37 -41.32
C LEU A 204 -1.95 26.40 -40.65
N GLN A 205 -0.70 26.80 -40.52
CA GLN A 205 0.33 26.04 -39.82
C GLN A 205 0.99 26.93 -38.78
N VAL A 206 1.11 26.43 -37.55
CA VAL A 206 1.77 27.16 -36.47
C VAL A 206 2.68 26.20 -35.71
N HIS A 207 3.94 26.57 -35.60
CA HIS A 207 4.99 25.87 -34.88
C HIS A 207 5.41 26.72 -33.68
N PHE A 208 5.21 26.19 -32.47
CA PHE A 208 5.36 26.97 -31.26
C PHE A 208 5.78 26.11 -30.06
N LYS A 209 6.32 26.77 -29.04
CA LYS A 209 6.75 26.14 -27.80
C LYS A 209 5.57 25.79 -26.90
N ASN A 210 5.50 24.55 -26.41
CA ASN A 210 4.44 24.10 -25.50
C ASN A 210 4.98 23.12 -24.44
N HIS A 211 5.08 23.60 -23.20
CA HIS A 211 5.55 22.85 -22.03
C HIS A 211 4.42 22.25 -21.18
N ALA A 212 3.17 22.34 -21.63
CA ALA A 212 2.07 21.69 -20.94
C ALA A 212 2.28 20.16 -20.94
N PRO A 213 1.86 19.44 -19.89
CA PRO A 213 2.05 17.99 -19.82
C PRO A 213 1.16 17.28 -20.85
N PHE A 214 1.75 16.62 -21.85
CA PHE A 214 1.04 15.81 -22.87
C PHE A 214 0.58 14.47 -22.29
N MET A 215 -0.27 14.56 -21.26
CA MET A 215 -0.78 13.42 -20.50
C MET A 215 -1.91 12.73 -21.27
N THR A 216 -1.68 11.49 -21.67
CA THR A 216 -2.68 10.68 -22.38
C THR A 216 -2.83 9.33 -21.69
N MET A 217 -4.03 9.02 -21.24
CA MET A 217 -4.40 7.69 -20.79
C MET A 217 -4.75 6.85 -22.02
N THR A 218 -3.87 5.94 -22.40
CA THR A 218 -4.10 5.08 -23.57
C THR A 218 -5.26 4.13 -23.34
N ASN A 219 -5.44 3.68 -22.10
CA ASN A 219 -6.54 2.83 -21.71
C ASN A 219 -6.91 3.13 -20.24
N LEU A 220 -8.21 3.29 -19.99
CA LEU A 220 -8.77 3.53 -18.66
C LEU A 220 -9.93 2.57 -18.44
N VAL A 221 -9.80 1.73 -17.42
CA VAL A 221 -10.91 0.91 -16.93
C VAL A 221 -11.38 1.48 -15.61
N LYS A 222 -12.60 2.03 -15.60
CA LYS A 222 -13.25 2.55 -14.39
C LYS A 222 -14.32 1.56 -13.94
N GLU A 223 -14.09 0.88 -12.83
CA GLU A 223 -15.06 -0.04 -12.23
C GLU A 223 -15.76 0.63 -11.05
N ILE A 224 -17.08 0.63 -11.07
CA ILE A 224 -17.94 1.15 -9.99
C ILE A 224 -18.74 -0.02 -9.44
N GLU A 225 -18.48 -0.40 -8.20
CA GLU A 225 -19.21 -1.46 -7.50
C GLU A 225 -20.21 -0.86 -6.52
N VAL A 226 -21.49 -1.12 -6.76
CA VAL A 226 -22.58 -0.65 -5.92
C VAL A 226 -22.90 -1.71 -4.87
N SER A 227 -22.70 -1.38 -3.59
CA SER A 227 -23.17 -2.19 -2.48
C SER A 227 -24.27 -1.48 -1.69
N LEU A 228 -25.37 -2.20 -1.45
CA LEU A 228 -26.47 -1.74 -0.60
C LEU A 228 -26.16 -1.89 0.90
N TRP A 229 -25.06 -2.58 1.25
CA TRP A 229 -24.62 -2.79 2.63
C TRP A 229 -23.78 -1.65 3.21
N GLY A 230 -23.42 -0.62 2.41
CA GLY A 230 -22.96 0.63 2.98
C GLY A 230 -22.10 1.55 2.12
N ARG A 231 -21.42 1.04 1.09
CA ARG A 231 -20.52 1.87 0.27
C ARG A 231 -20.64 1.58 -1.23
N VAL A 232 -20.38 2.60 -2.03
CA VAL A 232 -20.10 2.46 -3.46
C VAL A 232 -18.60 2.65 -3.65
N SER A 233 -17.94 1.65 -4.25
CA SER A 233 -16.50 1.64 -4.47
C SER A 233 -16.19 1.92 -5.93
N THR A 234 -15.14 2.70 -6.18
CA THR A 234 -14.63 3.00 -7.51
C THR A 234 -13.16 2.63 -7.59
N GLU A 235 -12.76 1.89 -8.60
CA GLU A 235 -11.36 1.62 -8.95
C GLU A 235 -11.11 2.04 -10.41
N GLU A 236 -10.10 2.87 -10.62
CA GLU A 236 -9.58 3.25 -11.93
C GLU A 236 -8.26 2.53 -12.18
N VAL A 237 -8.22 1.68 -13.22
CA VAL A 237 -6.99 1.08 -13.75
C VAL A 237 -6.55 1.93 -14.94
N VAL A 238 -5.39 2.58 -14.80
CA VAL A 238 -4.94 3.62 -15.73
C VAL A 238 -3.63 3.22 -16.40
N ASP A 239 -3.65 3.12 -17.72
CA ASP A 239 -2.46 3.07 -18.56
C ASP A 239 -2.13 4.48 -19.05
N LEU A 240 -1.13 5.12 -18.43
CA LEU A 240 -0.75 6.50 -18.70
C LEU A 240 0.53 6.60 -19.53
N ALA A 241 0.53 7.47 -20.53
CA ALA A 241 1.69 7.78 -21.35
C ALA A 241 1.89 9.30 -21.49
N ASN A 242 3.14 9.75 -21.62
CA ASN A 242 3.44 11.09 -22.11
C ASN A 242 3.59 11.04 -23.64
N THR A 243 2.64 11.66 -24.35
CA THR A 243 2.58 11.68 -25.83
C THR A 243 3.29 12.88 -26.45
N GLY A 244 4.06 13.63 -25.64
CA GLY A 244 4.95 14.68 -26.11
C GLY A 244 6.16 14.16 -26.89
N ALA A 245 7.11 15.04 -27.18
CA ALA A 245 8.34 14.69 -27.89
C ALA A 245 9.13 13.63 -27.11
N VAL A 246 9.52 12.56 -27.80
CA VAL A 246 10.21 11.41 -27.20
C VAL A 246 11.58 11.82 -26.68
N LEU A 247 11.99 11.28 -25.52
CA LEU A 247 13.32 11.56 -24.99
C LEU A 247 14.40 10.97 -25.90
N LYS A 248 15.25 11.84 -26.44
CA LYS A 248 16.44 11.49 -27.20
C LYS A 248 17.62 11.26 -26.26
N GLY A 249 18.23 10.08 -26.35
CA GLY A 249 19.39 9.72 -25.52
C GLY A 249 19.00 9.16 -24.14
N GLY A 250 19.99 9.11 -23.24
CA GLY A 250 19.80 8.58 -21.88
C GLY A 250 19.22 9.61 -20.91
N PHE A 251 18.51 9.12 -19.90
CA PHE A 251 18.05 9.95 -18.78
C PHE A 251 19.18 10.14 -17.76
N SER A 252 19.47 11.40 -17.41
CA SER A 252 20.42 11.77 -16.36
C SER A 252 19.68 12.40 -15.18
N ARG A 253 19.65 11.67 -14.05
CA ARG A 253 19.05 12.18 -12.81
C ARG A 253 19.77 13.42 -12.29
N TYR A 254 21.09 13.48 -12.43
CA TYR A 254 21.89 14.63 -12.02
C TYR A 254 21.45 15.90 -12.75
N ASP A 255 21.37 15.83 -14.08
CA ASP A 255 20.93 16.97 -14.91
C ASP A 255 19.47 17.33 -14.62
N TYR A 256 18.62 16.33 -14.35
CA TYR A 256 17.21 16.56 -14.02
C TYR A 256 17.04 17.34 -12.71
N MET A 257 17.90 17.09 -11.73
CA MET A 257 17.86 17.78 -10.44
C MET A 257 18.53 19.16 -10.50
N MET A 258 19.50 19.36 -11.39
CA MET A 258 20.20 20.63 -11.59
C MET A 258 19.36 21.65 -12.38
N VAL A 259 18.58 21.18 -13.35
CA VAL A 259 17.75 22.05 -14.19
C VAL A 259 16.48 22.46 -13.44
N GLN A 260 16.42 23.72 -12.97
CA GLN A 260 15.21 24.33 -12.39
C GLN A 260 14.18 24.78 -13.47
N ALA A 261 14.44 24.51 -14.75
CA ALA A 261 13.62 24.99 -15.86
C ALA A 261 12.33 24.16 -16.07
N THR A 262 11.33 24.78 -16.69
CA THR A 262 10.12 24.12 -17.18
C THR A 262 10.48 23.04 -18.20
N SER A 263 10.34 21.77 -17.81
CA SER A 263 10.57 20.59 -18.64
C SER A 263 9.27 20.10 -19.28
N ALA A 264 9.36 19.45 -20.44
CA ALA A 264 8.25 18.75 -21.08
C ALA A 264 7.86 17.44 -20.36
N SER A 265 8.64 17.04 -19.35
CA SER A 265 8.32 15.92 -18.46
C SER A 265 7.38 16.34 -17.33
N PHE A 266 6.60 15.40 -16.81
CA PHE A 266 5.77 15.61 -15.63
C PHE A 266 5.86 14.42 -14.67
N ARG A 267 5.71 14.70 -13.38
CA ARG A 267 5.72 13.67 -12.32
C ARG A 267 4.50 13.74 -11.42
N GLN A 268 4.06 14.96 -11.12
CA GLN A 268 2.91 15.23 -10.29
C GLN A 268 1.63 15.21 -11.14
N LEU A 269 0.62 14.49 -10.64
CA LEU A 269 -0.73 14.42 -11.16
C LEU A 269 -1.68 14.90 -10.06
N THR A 270 -2.79 15.51 -10.45
CA THR A 270 -3.82 15.94 -9.50
C THR A 270 -5.12 15.23 -9.84
N ALA A 271 -5.66 14.48 -8.86
CA ALA A 271 -6.97 13.88 -8.94
C ALA A 271 -7.97 14.70 -8.11
N VAL A 272 -9.16 14.94 -8.67
CA VAL A 272 -10.29 15.54 -7.97
C VAL A 272 -11.31 14.44 -7.70
N LEU A 273 -11.37 14.02 -6.44
CA LEU A 273 -12.27 12.99 -5.94
C LEU A 273 -13.56 13.61 -5.36
N PRO A 274 -14.65 12.83 -5.29
CA PRO A 274 -15.86 13.25 -4.58
C PRO A 274 -15.56 13.67 -3.14
N LYS A 275 -16.35 14.61 -2.60
CA LYS A 275 -16.13 15.17 -1.25
C LYS A 275 -16.09 14.09 -0.15
N ASP A 276 -16.93 13.06 -0.26
CA ASP A 276 -17.08 12.00 0.75
C ASP A 276 -16.18 10.78 0.48
N ALA A 277 -15.15 10.94 -0.36
CA ALA A 277 -14.21 9.87 -0.68
C ALA A 277 -13.38 9.46 0.55
N VAL A 278 -13.38 8.16 0.86
CA VAL A 278 -12.53 7.54 1.88
C VAL A 278 -11.91 6.25 1.32
N ASN A 279 -11.06 5.58 2.11
CA ASN A 279 -10.35 4.35 1.70
C ASN A 279 -9.59 4.53 0.38
N VAL A 280 -9.01 5.72 0.20
CA VAL A 280 -8.26 6.06 -1.01
C VAL A 280 -6.96 5.26 -1.02
N TYR A 281 -6.71 4.52 -2.10
CA TYR A 281 -5.45 3.83 -2.31
C TYR A 281 -4.88 4.14 -3.69
N TYR A 282 -3.56 4.24 -3.75
CA TYR A 282 -2.79 4.46 -4.97
C TYR A 282 -1.66 3.43 -5.02
N ARG A 283 -1.74 2.51 -5.97
CA ARG A 283 -0.81 1.38 -6.12
C ARG A 283 -0.46 1.15 -7.57
N ASP A 284 0.62 0.45 -7.83
CA ASP A 284 0.94 -0.12 -9.14
C ASP A 284 0.91 -1.65 -9.08
N GLN A 285 1.37 -2.30 -10.14
CA GLN A 285 1.45 -3.76 -10.22
C GLN A 285 2.39 -4.38 -9.18
N ILE A 286 3.41 -3.65 -8.71
CA ILE A 286 4.44 -4.15 -7.79
C ILE A 286 4.15 -3.82 -6.33
N GLY A 287 3.18 -2.93 -6.06
CA GLY A 287 2.68 -2.68 -4.71
C GLY A 287 2.23 -1.24 -4.48
N ASN A 288 2.21 -0.84 -3.21
CA ASN A 288 1.76 0.48 -2.82
C ASN A 288 2.73 1.59 -3.29
N ILE A 289 2.18 2.75 -3.64
CA ILE A 289 2.97 3.97 -3.91
C ILE A 289 2.67 4.97 -2.80
N THR A 290 3.67 5.24 -1.95
CA THR A 290 3.53 6.12 -0.79
C THR A 290 3.62 7.61 -1.12
N THR A 291 4.01 7.96 -2.35
CA THR A 291 4.21 9.35 -2.79
C THR A 291 2.90 10.00 -3.26
N SER A 292 1.92 10.08 -2.36
CA SER A 292 0.64 10.76 -2.58
C SER A 292 0.29 11.66 -1.38
N ARG A 293 -0.48 12.71 -1.63
CA ARG A 293 -0.94 13.66 -0.61
C ARG A 293 -2.41 13.99 -0.85
N MET A 294 -3.23 13.76 0.16
CA MET A 294 -4.66 14.05 0.11
C MET A 294 -4.96 15.34 0.88
N ARG A 295 -5.79 16.20 0.30
CA ARG A 295 -6.30 17.43 0.91
C ARG A 295 -7.81 17.47 0.73
N GLN A 296 -8.54 17.45 1.84
CA GLN A 296 -9.98 17.61 1.82
C GLN A 296 -10.35 19.09 1.89
N THR A 297 -11.29 19.49 1.04
CA THR A 297 -11.93 20.82 1.05
C THR A 297 -13.43 20.64 1.26
N PRO A 298 -14.18 21.69 1.66
CA PRO A 298 -15.62 21.56 1.89
C PRO A 298 -16.42 21.10 0.67
N SER A 299 -15.92 21.37 -0.55
CA SER A 299 -16.60 21.04 -1.81
C SER A 299 -16.07 19.79 -2.50
N ARG A 300 -14.81 19.40 -2.27
CA ARG A 300 -14.15 18.29 -2.97
C ARG A 300 -12.96 17.72 -2.20
N THR A 301 -12.52 16.53 -2.61
CA THR A 301 -11.27 15.94 -2.13
C THR A 301 -10.22 16.05 -3.22
N GLU A 302 -9.11 16.73 -2.95
CA GLU A 302 -7.96 16.81 -3.86
C GLU A 302 -6.92 15.77 -3.47
N LEU A 303 -6.40 15.04 -4.44
CA LEU A 303 -5.35 14.04 -4.26
C LEU A 303 -4.21 14.34 -5.22
N GLU A 304 -3.09 14.80 -4.67
CA GLU A 304 -1.83 14.95 -5.39
C GLU A 304 -1.12 13.59 -5.44
N LEU A 305 -0.82 13.11 -6.64
CA LEU A 305 -0.15 11.84 -6.90
C LEU A 305 1.20 12.12 -7.53
N ASN A 306 2.27 11.55 -7.00
CA ASN A 306 3.58 11.57 -7.66
C ASN A 306 3.88 10.19 -8.21
N ALA A 307 4.07 10.09 -9.52
CA ALA A 307 4.59 8.89 -10.15
C ALA A 307 5.99 8.53 -9.61
N ARG A 308 6.34 7.24 -9.63
CA ARG A 308 7.64 6.75 -9.15
C ARG A 308 8.82 7.41 -9.84
N PHE A 309 8.68 7.69 -11.13
CA PHE A 309 9.64 8.36 -11.98
C PHE A 309 8.94 9.46 -12.79
N PRO A 310 9.65 10.54 -13.19
CA PRO A 310 9.09 11.54 -14.09
C PRO A 310 8.81 10.92 -15.46
N LEU A 311 7.67 11.24 -16.07
CA LEU A 311 7.33 10.77 -17.40
C LEU A 311 7.86 11.74 -18.45
N PHE A 312 8.94 11.36 -19.12
CA PHE A 312 9.37 11.97 -20.38
C PHE A 312 8.56 11.44 -21.56
N GLY A 313 8.59 12.12 -22.70
CA GLY A 313 7.84 11.68 -23.88
C GLY A 313 8.22 10.25 -24.29
N GLY A 314 7.20 9.46 -24.61
CA GLY A 314 7.31 8.03 -24.91
C GLY A 314 7.27 7.12 -23.68
N TRP A 315 7.49 7.64 -22.47
CA TRP A 315 7.44 6.82 -21.25
C TRP A 315 5.99 6.51 -20.85
N LYS A 316 5.81 5.33 -20.27
CA LYS A 316 4.50 4.79 -19.86
C LYS A 316 4.54 4.33 -18.41
N THR A 317 3.40 4.42 -17.74
CA THR A 317 3.20 3.90 -16.39
C THR A 317 1.79 3.35 -16.26
N GLN A 318 1.62 2.30 -15.45
CA GLN A 318 0.30 1.79 -15.10
C GLN A 318 0.11 1.90 -13.59
N TYR A 319 -1.06 2.37 -13.17
CA TYR A 319 -1.43 2.42 -11.77
C TYR A 319 -2.91 2.13 -11.55
N TYR A 320 -3.23 1.83 -10.30
CA TYR A 320 -4.58 1.62 -9.79
C TYR A 320 -4.87 2.71 -8.77
N LEU A 321 -5.97 3.42 -8.96
CA LEU A 321 -6.48 4.43 -8.05
C LEU A 321 -7.88 4.04 -7.62
N GLY A 322 -8.06 3.71 -6.34
CA GLY A 322 -9.37 3.36 -5.82
C GLY A 322 -9.79 4.20 -4.63
N TYR A 323 -11.09 4.38 -4.48
CA TYR A 323 -11.73 5.09 -3.38
C TYR A 323 -13.15 4.58 -3.18
N SER A 324 -13.74 4.84 -2.01
CA SER A 324 -15.12 4.50 -1.72
C SER A 324 -15.89 5.69 -1.17
N VAL A 325 -17.14 5.85 -1.58
CA VAL A 325 -18.06 6.86 -1.05
C VAL A 325 -19.21 6.19 -0.29
N PRO A 326 -19.80 6.82 0.73
CA PRO A 326 -21.00 6.30 1.38
C PRO A 326 -22.14 6.15 0.37
N THR A 327 -22.87 5.03 0.40
CA THR A 327 -23.94 4.77 -0.60
C THR A 327 -24.97 5.91 -0.67
N GLN A 328 -25.30 6.52 0.46
CA GLN A 328 -26.25 7.63 0.57
C GLN A 328 -25.83 8.90 -0.19
N SER A 329 -24.54 9.05 -0.50
CA SER A 329 -24.03 10.23 -1.21
C SER A 329 -24.27 10.19 -2.72
N VAL A 330 -24.41 8.98 -3.30
CA VAL A 330 -24.47 8.76 -4.75
C VAL A 330 -25.67 7.91 -5.19
N LEU A 331 -26.37 7.26 -4.26
CA LEU A 331 -27.50 6.39 -4.56
C LEU A 331 -28.77 6.93 -3.91
N PHE A 332 -29.74 7.31 -4.75
CA PHE A 332 -31.04 7.83 -4.35
C PHE A 332 -32.11 6.75 -4.50
N ARG A 333 -33.05 6.68 -3.56
CA ARG A 333 -34.10 5.65 -3.54
C ARG A 333 -35.50 6.28 -3.57
N THR A 334 -36.35 5.76 -4.44
CA THR A 334 -37.79 6.07 -4.52
C THR A 334 -38.57 4.76 -4.60
N GLY A 335 -39.18 4.34 -3.50
CA GLY A 335 -39.86 3.03 -3.42
C GLY A 335 -38.89 1.86 -3.52
N GLU A 336 -39.01 1.03 -4.57
CA GLU A 336 -38.07 -0.06 -4.91
C GLU A 336 -37.11 0.31 -6.05
N THR A 337 -37.20 1.52 -6.57
CA THR A 337 -36.31 2.04 -7.61
C THR A 337 -35.14 2.80 -7.00
N TYR A 338 -33.94 2.48 -7.47
CA TYR A 338 -32.69 3.12 -7.09
C TYR A 338 -32.12 3.87 -8.29
N LYS A 339 -31.61 5.07 -8.05
CA LYS A 339 -30.92 5.92 -9.03
C LYS A 339 -29.50 6.19 -8.53
N LEU A 340 -28.51 5.64 -9.21
CA LEU A 340 -27.09 5.96 -9.03
C LEU A 340 -26.74 7.20 -9.85
N GLU A 341 -26.00 8.14 -9.26
CA GLU A 341 -25.50 9.33 -9.93
C GLU A 341 -24.00 9.51 -9.63
N MET A 342 -23.15 9.42 -10.66
CA MET A 342 -21.69 9.49 -10.54
C MET A 342 -21.05 10.08 -11.80
N ASP A 343 -19.82 10.58 -11.71
CA ASP A 343 -19.12 11.15 -12.86
C ASP A 343 -18.58 10.10 -13.83
N PHE A 344 -18.70 10.35 -15.14
CA PHE A 344 -18.35 9.39 -16.19
C PHE A 344 -16.84 9.23 -16.42
N GLY A 345 -16.07 10.32 -16.40
CA GLY A 345 -14.66 10.36 -16.78
C GLY A 345 -13.69 9.91 -15.68
N THR A 346 -12.39 10.10 -15.90
CA THR A 346 -11.38 9.92 -14.85
C THR A 346 -11.43 11.07 -13.84
N CYS A 347 -11.05 10.78 -12.60
CA CYS A 347 -10.80 11.81 -11.59
C CYS A 347 -9.51 12.63 -11.81
N ILE A 348 -8.62 12.24 -12.73
CA ILE A 348 -7.39 12.98 -13.03
C ILE A 348 -7.68 14.23 -13.87
N ASP A 349 -7.22 15.39 -13.40
CA ASP A 349 -7.39 16.65 -14.13
C ASP A 349 -6.44 16.75 -15.34
N GLY A 350 -6.96 17.29 -16.44
CA GLY A 350 -6.17 17.63 -17.63
C GLY A 350 -5.78 16.47 -18.55
N ALA A 351 -6.08 15.22 -18.20
CA ALA A 351 -5.78 14.06 -19.03
C ALA A 351 -6.78 13.89 -20.18
N ALA A 352 -6.29 13.50 -21.36
CA ALA A 352 -7.12 12.92 -22.42
C ALA A 352 -7.09 11.39 -22.30
N VAL A 353 -8.19 10.72 -22.62
CA VAL A 353 -8.29 9.26 -22.62
C VAL A 353 -8.58 8.77 -24.03
N ASP A 354 -7.76 7.87 -24.56
CA ASP A 354 -8.00 7.30 -25.89
C ASP A 354 -9.15 6.29 -25.85
N ASP A 355 -9.09 5.32 -24.92
CA ASP A 355 -10.10 4.28 -24.73
C ASP A 355 -10.55 4.22 -23.26
N LEU A 356 -11.81 4.56 -22.99
CA LEU A 356 -12.44 4.47 -21.66
C LEU A 356 -13.46 3.34 -21.65
N THR A 357 -13.30 2.41 -20.70
CA THR A 357 -14.30 1.37 -20.38
C THR A 357 -14.82 1.60 -18.96
N LEU A 358 -16.08 2.00 -18.85
CA LEU A 358 -16.80 2.17 -17.58
C LEU A 358 -17.63 0.91 -17.32
N LYS A 359 -17.39 0.25 -16.19
CA LYS A 359 -18.15 -0.92 -15.74
C LYS A 359 -18.90 -0.59 -14.45
N ILE A 360 -20.22 -0.62 -14.50
CA ILE A 360 -21.08 -0.41 -13.34
C ILE A 360 -21.60 -1.77 -12.88
N ILE A 361 -21.08 -2.26 -11.75
CA ILE A 361 -21.44 -3.54 -11.14
C ILE A 361 -22.56 -3.26 -10.14
N LEU A 362 -23.77 -3.73 -10.48
CA LEU A 362 -24.96 -3.55 -9.66
C LEU A 362 -25.17 -4.75 -8.70
N PRO A 363 -25.95 -4.60 -7.62
CA PRO A 363 -26.26 -5.69 -6.70
C PRO A 363 -26.95 -6.88 -7.38
N GLU A 364 -26.74 -8.09 -6.87
CA GLU A 364 -27.41 -9.31 -7.36
C GLU A 364 -28.94 -9.13 -7.25
N GLY A 365 -29.66 -9.32 -8.36
CA GLY A 365 -31.11 -9.15 -8.40
C GLY A 365 -31.60 -7.77 -8.83
N ALA A 366 -30.71 -6.84 -9.20
CA ALA A 366 -31.08 -5.61 -9.88
C ALA A 366 -31.77 -5.90 -11.23
N ARG A 367 -32.91 -5.25 -11.48
CA ARG A 367 -33.73 -5.43 -12.70
C ARG A 367 -34.05 -4.07 -13.33
N ASN A 368 -34.58 -4.10 -14.57
CA ASN A 368 -35.05 -2.92 -15.29
C ASN A 368 -34.00 -1.79 -15.36
N ILE A 369 -32.76 -2.18 -15.65
CA ILE A 369 -31.61 -1.27 -15.65
C ILE A 369 -31.71 -0.31 -16.83
N LYS A 370 -31.77 0.99 -16.54
CA LYS A 370 -31.75 2.08 -17.51
C LYS A 370 -30.54 2.96 -17.26
N VAL A 371 -29.79 3.25 -18.30
CA VAL A 371 -28.62 4.14 -18.25
C VAL A 371 -28.94 5.39 -19.04
N ASP A 372 -28.66 6.54 -18.44
CA ASP A 372 -28.80 7.85 -19.06
C ASP A 372 -27.44 8.57 -18.98
N VAL A 373 -26.90 8.90 -20.15
CA VAL A 373 -25.62 9.59 -20.32
C VAL A 373 -25.89 10.83 -21.20
N PRO A 374 -25.42 12.03 -20.83
CA PRO A 374 -25.75 13.27 -21.53
C PRO A 374 -25.06 13.42 -22.90
N PHE A 375 -24.35 12.39 -23.37
CA PHE A 375 -23.64 12.37 -24.64
C PHE A 375 -23.63 10.96 -25.23
N HIS A 376 -23.31 10.87 -26.53
CA HIS A 376 -23.24 9.60 -27.25
C HIS A 376 -22.09 8.71 -26.73
N VAL A 377 -22.41 7.43 -26.47
CA VAL A 377 -21.46 6.38 -26.09
C VAL A 377 -21.27 5.42 -27.27
N ASP A 378 -20.04 4.94 -27.51
CA ASP A 378 -19.71 4.18 -28.72
C ASP A 378 -20.23 2.73 -28.66
N GLN A 379 -20.20 2.12 -27.48
CA GLN A 379 -20.77 0.79 -27.25
C GLN A 379 -21.35 0.68 -25.83
N GLN A 380 -22.53 0.06 -25.75
CA GLN A 380 -23.18 -0.32 -24.49
C GLN A 380 -23.50 -1.81 -24.51
N SER A 381 -23.10 -2.50 -23.45
CA SER A 381 -23.39 -3.93 -23.28
C SER A 381 -23.69 -4.25 -21.83
N GLN A 382 -24.28 -5.43 -21.59
CA GLN A 382 -24.50 -5.96 -20.26
C GLN A 382 -23.90 -7.35 -20.16
N THR A 383 -23.28 -7.65 -19.02
CA THR A 383 -22.76 -8.98 -18.69
C THR A 383 -23.02 -9.28 -17.22
N ASN A 384 -22.71 -10.48 -16.76
CA ASN A 384 -22.79 -10.82 -15.35
C ASN A 384 -21.39 -11.12 -14.80
N ARG A 385 -21.12 -10.66 -13.58
CA ARG A 385 -19.90 -10.95 -12.84
C ARG A 385 -20.25 -11.69 -11.55
N GLN A 386 -19.41 -12.67 -11.21
CA GLN A 386 -19.48 -13.37 -9.94
C GLN A 386 -18.47 -12.75 -8.97
N THR A 387 -18.92 -12.48 -7.75
CA THR A 387 -18.14 -11.95 -6.64
C THR A 387 -18.38 -12.81 -5.39
N TYR A 388 -18.07 -12.29 -4.21
CA TYR A 388 -18.31 -12.99 -2.95
C TYR A 388 -19.81 -13.03 -2.63
N LEU A 389 -20.30 -14.17 -2.11
CA LEU A 389 -21.69 -14.39 -1.70
C LEU A 389 -22.74 -14.30 -2.82
N ASP A 390 -22.32 -14.31 -4.08
CA ASP A 390 -23.23 -14.34 -5.21
C ASP A 390 -23.69 -15.77 -5.53
N THR A 391 -24.95 -15.94 -5.96
CA THR A 391 -25.42 -17.27 -6.41
C THR A 391 -24.96 -17.59 -7.83
N ALA A 392 -24.45 -18.82 -8.03
CA ALA A 392 -23.91 -19.28 -9.30
C ALA A 392 -24.88 -19.17 -10.49
N MET A 393 -26.20 -19.15 -10.25
CA MET A 393 -27.22 -19.04 -11.30
C MET A 393 -27.60 -17.59 -11.69
N VAL A 394 -27.30 -16.58 -10.88
CA VAL A 394 -27.78 -15.20 -11.10
C VAL A 394 -26.60 -14.24 -11.36
N GLY A 395 -25.67 -14.14 -10.40
CA GLY A 395 -24.55 -13.19 -10.47
C GLY A 395 -24.99 -11.72 -10.46
N ARG A 396 -24.01 -10.81 -10.44
CA ARG A 396 -24.23 -9.36 -10.45
C ARG A 396 -24.30 -8.82 -11.88
N PRO A 397 -25.36 -8.10 -12.26
CA PRO A 397 -25.41 -7.47 -13.58
C PRO A 397 -24.41 -6.32 -13.66
N VAL A 398 -23.63 -6.31 -14.72
CA VAL A 398 -22.60 -5.33 -15.02
C VAL A 398 -22.97 -4.59 -16.30
N VAL A 399 -23.17 -3.28 -16.19
CA VAL A 399 -23.35 -2.42 -17.36
C VAL A 399 -21.98 -1.93 -17.82
N ILE A 400 -21.64 -2.19 -19.07
CA ILE A 400 -20.36 -1.77 -19.67
C ILE A 400 -20.65 -0.69 -20.70
N LEU A 401 -20.04 0.48 -20.51
CA LEU A 401 -20.08 1.62 -21.42
C LEU A 401 -18.67 1.88 -21.94
N GLN A 402 -18.51 1.93 -23.26
CA GLN A 402 -17.22 2.20 -23.90
C GLN A 402 -17.28 3.49 -24.69
N LYS A 403 -16.28 4.34 -24.47
CA LYS A 403 -16.16 5.61 -25.17
C LYS A 403 -14.70 5.86 -25.55
N LYS A 404 -14.48 6.20 -26.82
CA LYS A 404 -13.19 6.65 -27.34
C LYS A 404 -13.06 8.16 -27.28
N ASN A 405 -11.82 8.66 -27.22
CA ASN A 405 -11.48 10.09 -27.21
C ASN A 405 -12.23 10.85 -26.12
N VAL A 406 -12.04 10.49 -24.86
CA VAL A 406 -12.65 11.17 -23.71
C VAL A 406 -11.76 12.34 -23.28
N VAL A 407 -12.40 13.46 -22.97
CA VAL A 407 -11.77 14.70 -22.50
C VAL A 407 -12.41 15.13 -21.18
N PRO A 408 -11.79 16.02 -20.38
CA PRO A 408 -12.34 16.42 -19.08
C PRO A 408 -13.79 16.95 -19.11
N GLN A 409 -14.25 17.50 -20.25
CA GLN A 409 -15.63 17.95 -20.44
C GLN A 409 -16.67 16.81 -20.45
N HIS A 410 -16.25 15.56 -20.68
CA HIS A 410 -17.11 14.39 -20.53
C HIS A 410 -17.26 13.96 -19.06
N ASN A 411 -16.50 14.55 -18.13
CA ASN A 411 -16.60 14.25 -16.71
C ASN A 411 -17.81 14.98 -16.10
N VAL A 412 -18.99 14.60 -16.58
CA VAL A 412 -20.31 15.03 -16.11
C VAL A 412 -21.04 13.84 -15.49
N PRO A 413 -21.99 14.07 -14.59
CA PRO A 413 -22.73 12.98 -13.95
C PRO A 413 -23.55 12.19 -14.97
N PHE A 414 -23.43 10.86 -14.93
CA PHE A 414 -24.34 9.93 -15.60
C PHE A 414 -25.26 9.30 -14.57
N THR A 415 -26.42 8.79 -15.01
CA THR A 415 -27.38 8.16 -14.11
C THR A 415 -27.70 6.72 -14.51
N VAL A 416 -27.80 5.84 -13.51
CA VAL A 416 -28.23 4.46 -13.69
C VAL A 416 -29.42 4.21 -12.78
N THR A 417 -30.57 3.92 -13.37
CA THR A 417 -31.79 3.60 -12.67
C THR A 417 -32.03 2.10 -12.72
N PHE A 418 -32.31 1.46 -11.59
CA PHE A 418 -32.63 0.04 -11.52
C PHE A 418 -33.63 -0.25 -10.40
N GLU A 419 -34.38 -1.33 -10.54
CA GLU A 419 -35.28 -1.82 -9.51
C GLU A 419 -34.58 -2.90 -8.68
N TYR A 420 -34.72 -2.82 -7.36
CA TYR A 420 -34.18 -3.80 -6.43
C TYR A 420 -35.20 -4.10 -5.32
N PRO A 421 -35.83 -5.29 -5.35
CA PRO A 421 -36.83 -5.65 -4.35
C PRO A 421 -36.17 -5.82 -2.98
N SER A 422 -36.76 -5.22 -1.94
CA SER A 422 -36.11 -5.16 -0.61
C SER A 422 -35.86 -6.55 0.01
N GLN A 423 -36.58 -7.57 -0.42
CA GLN A 423 -36.42 -8.95 0.05
C GLN A 423 -35.11 -9.61 -0.42
N PHE A 424 -34.54 -9.15 -1.54
CA PHE A 424 -33.30 -9.73 -2.08
C PHE A 424 -32.09 -9.52 -1.16
N ILE A 425 -32.11 -8.48 -0.32
CA ILE A 425 -31.00 -8.22 0.62
C ILE A 425 -30.81 -9.36 1.64
N TYR A 426 -31.87 -10.08 2.00
CA TYR A 426 -31.77 -11.20 2.94
C TYR A 426 -31.15 -12.45 2.33
N ARG A 427 -31.04 -12.53 1.00
CA ARG A 427 -30.50 -13.70 0.30
C ARG A 427 -29.04 -13.96 0.66
N GLU A 428 -28.21 -12.92 0.75
CA GLU A 428 -26.80 -13.04 1.13
C GLU A 428 -26.63 -13.65 2.55
N PRO A 429 -27.25 -13.11 3.61
CA PRO A 429 -27.27 -13.76 4.93
C PRO A 429 -27.87 -15.16 4.92
N LEU A 430 -28.98 -15.38 4.20
CA LEU A 430 -29.64 -16.69 4.13
C LEU A 430 -28.77 -17.74 3.44
N LEU A 431 -27.93 -17.35 2.48
CA LEU A 431 -26.98 -18.24 1.83
C LEU A 431 -25.90 -18.71 2.81
N LEU A 432 -25.39 -17.79 3.64
CA LEU A 432 -24.48 -18.14 4.73
C LEU A 432 -25.16 -19.06 5.75
N ILE A 433 -26.34 -18.67 6.23
CA ILE A 433 -27.14 -19.48 7.19
C ILE A 433 -27.43 -20.86 6.62
N GLY A 434 -27.84 -20.95 5.35
CA GLY A 434 -28.11 -22.20 4.66
C GLY A 434 -26.86 -23.07 4.53
N GLY A 435 -25.71 -22.47 4.22
CA GLY A 435 -24.41 -23.17 4.21
C GLY A 435 -24.06 -23.77 5.58
N TYR A 436 -24.15 -22.97 6.65
CA TYR A 436 -23.93 -23.46 8.02
C TYR A 436 -24.96 -24.49 8.46
N PHE A 437 -26.24 -24.29 8.15
CA PHE A 437 -27.31 -25.22 8.49
C PHE A 437 -27.14 -26.57 7.78
N ALA A 438 -26.82 -26.55 6.48
CA ALA A 438 -26.53 -27.77 5.72
C ALA A 438 -25.36 -28.54 6.33
N PHE A 439 -24.31 -27.83 6.75
CA PHE A 439 -23.19 -28.42 7.49
C PHE A 439 -23.67 -29.12 8.78
N PHE A 440 -24.51 -28.47 9.60
CA PHE A 440 -25.05 -29.10 10.82
C PHE A 440 -25.97 -30.29 10.53
N VAL A 441 -26.81 -30.23 9.49
CA VAL A 441 -27.67 -31.35 9.09
C VAL A 441 -26.83 -32.53 8.62
N VAL A 442 -25.79 -32.29 7.81
CA VAL A 442 -24.84 -33.33 7.40
C VAL A 442 -24.18 -33.96 8.62
N CYS A 443 -23.71 -33.16 9.59
CA CYS A 443 -23.20 -33.69 10.85
C CYS A 443 -24.26 -34.54 11.57
N MET A 444 -25.50 -34.07 11.70
CA MET A 444 -26.57 -34.82 12.37
C MET A 444 -26.87 -36.16 11.69
N ILE A 445 -26.88 -36.20 10.35
CA ILE A 445 -27.05 -37.42 9.57
C ILE A 445 -25.86 -38.36 9.81
N LEU A 446 -24.63 -37.86 9.72
CA LEU A 446 -23.43 -38.64 9.98
C LEU A 446 -23.41 -39.23 11.39
N PHE A 447 -23.88 -38.49 12.41
CA PHE A 447 -24.01 -38.99 13.78
C PHE A 447 -25.18 -39.96 14.01
N ARG A 448 -26.18 -39.97 13.13
CA ARG A 448 -27.32 -40.91 13.17
C ARG A 448 -27.08 -42.17 12.35
N LEU A 449 -26.09 -42.17 11.45
CA LEU A 449 -25.69 -43.33 10.66
C LEU A 449 -24.87 -44.28 11.52
N ASP A 450 -25.54 -45.32 12.02
CA ASP A 450 -24.88 -46.47 12.65
C ASP A 450 -24.32 -47.38 11.56
N LEU A 451 -23.06 -47.17 11.20
CA LEU A 451 -22.31 -47.98 10.23
C LEU A 451 -21.66 -49.21 10.88
N SER A 452 -22.17 -49.69 12.01
CA SER A 452 -21.66 -50.90 12.66
C SER A 452 -22.10 -52.17 11.92
N LEU A 453 -21.13 -53.05 11.60
CA LEU A 453 -21.38 -54.34 10.93
C LEU A 453 -21.97 -55.40 11.89
N THR A 454 -21.89 -55.18 13.20
CA THR A 454 -22.45 -56.06 14.24
C THR A 454 -22.96 -55.23 15.43
N LYS A 455 -24.26 -55.34 15.73
CA LYS A 455 -24.87 -54.74 16.93
C LYS A 455 -24.48 -55.54 18.17
N SER A 456 -23.42 -55.12 18.85
CA SER A 456 -23.07 -55.64 20.17
C SER A 456 -24.09 -55.18 21.22
N LYS A 457 -24.64 -56.11 22.00
CA LYS A 457 -25.50 -55.83 23.16
C LYS A 457 -24.70 -55.01 24.19
N ALA A 458 -25.31 -53.93 24.65
CA ALA A 458 -24.79 -52.99 25.63
C ALA A 458 -24.26 -53.66 26.92
N PRO A 459 -23.37 -52.97 27.66
CA PRO A 459 -23.39 -53.02 29.10
C PRO A 459 -23.90 -51.71 29.68
N GLU A 460 -24.78 -51.92 30.65
CA GLU A 460 -25.48 -50.97 31.48
C GLU A 460 -24.55 -50.35 32.53
N LYS A 461 -24.79 -49.06 32.81
CA LYS A 461 -24.36 -48.21 33.95
C LYS A 461 -23.34 -48.78 34.95
N THR A 462 -22.27 -48.03 35.18
CA THR A 462 -21.65 -47.92 36.51
C THR A 462 -21.17 -46.49 36.78
N LYS A 463 -21.86 -45.83 37.72
CA LYS A 463 -21.40 -44.62 38.44
C LYS A 463 -20.44 -45.08 39.54
N VAL A 464 -19.14 -44.81 39.45
CA VAL A 464 -18.23 -44.75 40.62
C VAL A 464 -17.02 -43.84 40.31
N ASP A 465 -16.81 -42.84 41.17
CA ASP A 465 -15.60 -42.08 41.52
C ASP A 465 -14.70 -41.45 40.44
N ALA A 466 -14.94 -40.15 40.19
CA ALA A 466 -14.20 -39.31 39.24
C ALA A 466 -13.07 -38.45 39.85
N THR A 467 -12.59 -38.71 41.07
CA THR A 467 -11.66 -37.77 41.74
C THR A 467 -10.35 -38.34 42.29
N ARG A 468 -9.98 -39.59 41.98
CA ARG A 468 -8.71 -40.16 42.50
C ARG A 468 -7.80 -40.92 41.51
N HIS A 469 -8.07 -40.89 40.21
CA HIS A 469 -7.29 -41.67 39.23
C HIS A 469 -6.62 -40.85 38.11
N TRP A 470 -6.47 -39.54 38.25
CA TRP A 470 -5.84 -38.69 37.21
C TRP A 470 -4.31 -38.73 37.17
N SER A 471 -3.65 -39.45 38.09
CA SER A 471 -2.18 -39.57 38.15
C SER A 471 -1.62 -40.94 37.75
N ARG A 472 -2.45 -41.88 37.24
CA ARG A 472 -2.00 -43.24 36.90
C ARG A 472 -2.41 -43.77 35.52
N ALA A 473 -3.23 -43.03 34.77
CA ALA A 473 -3.68 -43.41 33.42
C ALA A 473 -2.82 -42.80 32.27
N LEU A 474 -1.71 -42.14 32.61
CA LEU A 474 -0.72 -41.60 31.66
C LEU A 474 0.44 -42.58 31.37
N GLY A 475 0.37 -43.83 31.83
CA GLY A 475 1.53 -44.73 31.87
C GLY A 475 1.41 -46.07 31.16
N SER A 476 0.42 -46.34 30.29
CA SER A 476 0.23 -47.73 29.81
C SER A 476 -0.21 -47.95 28.36
N SER A 477 0.20 -47.11 27.40
CA SER A 477 -0.02 -47.42 25.97
C SER A 477 1.12 -47.05 25.00
N LEU A 478 2.36 -46.94 25.47
CA LEU A 478 3.55 -47.02 24.63
C LEU A 478 4.44 -48.14 25.18
N ARG A 479 4.23 -49.37 24.69
CA ARG A 479 5.19 -50.45 24.88
C ARG A 479 6.49 -50.02 24.18
N TYR A 480 7.55 -49.94 24.96
CA TYR A 480 8.96 -49.72 24.59
C TYR A 480 9.28 -50.22 23.18
N ALA A 481 9.42 -49.29 22.23
CA ALA A 481 10.41 -49.45 21.16
C ALA A 481 11.79 -49.27 21.81
N PRO A 482 12.85 -49.98 21.37
CA PRO A 482 14.19 -49.74 21.91
C PRO A 482 14.55 -48.26 21.76
N SER A 483 15.09 -47.65 22.83
CA SER A 483 15.53 -46.26 22.81
C SER A 483 16.56 -46.07 21.69
N LEU A 484 16.28 -45.16 20.76
CA LEU A 484 17.17 -44.89 19.62
C LEU A 484 18.54 -44.41 20.13
N SER A 485 19.60 -45.06 19.66
CA SER A 485 20.98 -44.72 20.00
C SER A 485 21.45 -43.47 19.23
N THR A 486 22.64 -42.97 19.58
CA THR A 486 23.29 -41.89 18.83
C THR A 486 23.48 -42.26 17.36
N ASP A 487 23.87 -43.49 17.09
CA ASP A 487 24.16 -43.99 15.75
C ASP A 487 22.89 -44.16 14.91
N ASP A 488 21.77 -44.51 15.55
CA ASP A 488 20.47 -44.58 14.89
C ASP A 488 20.04 -43.20 14.35
N TYR A 489 20.24 -42.14 15.14
CA TYR A 489 19.95 -40.78 14.68
C TYR A 489 20.88 -40.31 13.56
N CYS A 490 22.15 -40.71 13.58
CA CYS A 490 23.07 -40.46 12.48
C CYS A 490 22.59 -41.15 11.19
N ARG A 491 22.23 -42.44 11.26
CA ARG A 491 21.63 -43.17 10.13
C ARG A 491 20.38 -42.47 9.61
N MET A 492 19.43 -42.14 10.49
CA MET A 492 18.19 -41.46 10.12
C MET A 492 18.41 -40.06 9.54
N THR A 493 19.48 -39.36 9.93
CA THR A 493 19.83 -38.05 9.38
C THR A 493 20.39 -38.18 7.97
N ILE A 494 21.20 -39.20 7.69
CA ILE A 494 21.71 -39.50 6.34
C ILE A 494 20.56 -39.93 5.42
N GLU A 495 19.66 -40.79 5.93
CA GLU A 495 18.46 -41.26 5.23
C GLU A 495 17.36 -40.18 5.13
N SER A 496 17.60 -38.99 5.68
CA SER A 496 16.61 -37.93 5.70
C SER A 496 16.24 -37.49 4.29
N ARG A 497 14.94 -37.33 4.06
CA ARG A 497 14.38 -36.80 2.81
C ARG A 497 14.18 -35.29 2.83
N ALA A 498 14.78 -34.58 3.79
CA ALA A 498 14.58 -33.14 3.96
C ALA A 498 14.86 -32.33 2.68
N TYR A 499 15.85 -32.72 1.88
CA TYR A 499 16.27 -32.00 0.66
C TYR A 499 15.28 -32.06 -0.52
N ASP A 500 14.26 -32.92 -0.46
CA ASP A 500 13.18 -32.89 -1.46
C ASP A 500 12.33 -31.59 -1.29
N ALA A 501 12.38 -30.95 -0.11
CA ALA A 501 11.67 -29.72 0.22
C ALA A 501 12.56 -28.55 0.65
N ALA A 502 13.61 -28.83 1.40
CA ALA A 502 14.58 -27.87 1.91
C ALA A 502 15.74 -27.69 0.93
N VAL A 503 16.47 -26.59 1.08
CA VAL A 503 17.74 -26.35 0.39
C VAL A 503 18.89 -26.45 1.37
N GLN A 504 20.09 -26.79 0.88
CA GLN A 504 21.31 -26.57 1.65
C GLN A 504 21.54 -25.07 1.78
N THR A 505 21.46 -24.55 3.00
CA THR A 505 21.51 -23.10 3.21
C THR A 505 22.95 -22.60 3.26
N PRO A 506 23.21 -21.34 2.88
CA PRO A 506 24.54 -20.76 3.00
C PRO A 506 25.06 -20.73 4.45
N LEU A 507 26.36 -20.96 4.60
CA LEU A 507 27.12 -20.64 5.81
C LEU A 507 28.04 -19.46 5.48
N ILE A 508 27.72 -18.28 5.99
CA ILE A 508 28.40 -17.04 5.60
C ILE A 508 29.08 -16.39 6.80
N LYS A 509 30.22 -15.73 6.60
CA LYS A 509 30.85 -14.95 7.66
C LYS A 509 30.05 -13.66 7.93
N ALA A 510 29.70 -13.41 9.19
CA ALA A 510 29.19 -12.11 9.64
C ALA A 510 30.37 -11.17 9.85
N HIS A 511 30.64 -10.29 8.88
CA HIS A 511 31.86 -9.51 8.84
C HIS A 511 31.92 -8.50 10.00
N SER A 512 30.87 -7.70 10.15
CA SER A 512 30.76 -6.64 11.14
C SER A 512 30.78 -7.20 12.56
N MET A 513 30.01 -8.27 12.80
CA MET A 513 29.98 -8.96 14.09
C MET A 513 31.31 -9.65 14.41
N SER A 514 31.97 -10.27 13.41
CA SER A 514 33.29 -10.90 13.61
C SER A 514 34.35 -9.88 14.03
N GLU A 515 34.37 -8.72 13.37
CA GLU A 515 35.28 -7.63 13.68
C GLU A 515 35.00 -7.05 15.07
N ALA A 516 33.73 -6.77 15.39
CA ALA A 516 33.33 -6.21 16.67
C ALA A 516 33.68 -7.14 17.85
N LEU A 517 33.51 -8.45 17.68
CA LEU A 517 33.77 -9.44 18.72
C LEU A 517 35.20 -9.97 18.72
N LYS A 518 36.04 -9.64 17.72
CA LYS A 518 37.41 -10.21 17.55
C LYS A 518 37.42 -11.74 17.50
N ASN A 519 36.41 -12.32 16.87
CA ASN A 519 36.22 -13.76 16.69
C ASN A 519 35.63 -14.00 15.28
N THR A 520 35.78 -15.19 14.72
CA THR A 520 35.12 -15.53 13.44
C THR A 520 33.71 -16.02 13.71
N ILE A 521 32.71 -15.24 13.31
CA ILE A 521 31.29 -15.60 13.44
C ILE A 521 30.74 -16.01 12.08
N LEU A 522 30.21 -17.22 12.00
CA LEU A 522 29.58 -17.79 10.81
C LEU A 522 28.07 -17.91 11.04
N LEU A 523 27.27 -17.43 10.10
CA LEU A 523 25.81 -17.50 10.12
C LEU A 523 25.34 -18.63 9.21
N LYS A 524 24.65 -19.61 9.79
CA LYS A 524 23.96 -20.67 9.05
C LYS A 524 22.53 -20.22 8.74
N ARG A 525 22.28 -19.88 7.47
CA ARG A 525 21.13 -19.09 6.99
C ARG A 525 19.84 -19.89 6.80
N GLU A 526 19.34 -20.52 7.86
CA GLU A 526 18.06 -21.27 7.80
C GLU A 526 16.82 -20.39 7.56
N ASP A 527 16.95 -19.07 7.72
CA ASP A 527 15.97 -18.08 7.27
C ASP A 527 15.80 -18.02 5.74
N MET A 528 16.72 -18.59 4.96
CA MET A 528 16.64 -18.64 3.48
C MET A 528 15.88 -19.87 2.94
N GLN A 529 15.30 -20.70 3.82
CA GLN A 529 14.46 -21.81 3.39
C GLN A 529 13.18 -21.30 2.68
N PRO A 530 12.50 -22.13 1.87
CA PRO A 530 11.27 -21.73 1.16
C PRO A 530 10.10 -21.27 2.05
N VAL A 531 10.13 -21.61 3.34
CA VAL A 531 9.15 -21.18 4.37
C VAL A 531 9.79 -20.25 5.41
N PHE A 532 10.93 -19.65 5.05
CA PHE A 532 11.72 -18.72 5.85
C PHE A 532 12.14 -19.23 7.23
N SER A 533 12.23 -20.55 7.41
CA SER A 533 12.72 -21.18 8.65
C SER A 533 13.10 -22.64 8.44
N PHE A 534 13.88 -23.18 9.38
CA PHE A 534 14.35 -24.58 9.35
C PHE A 534 13.23 -25.64 9.48
N LYS A 535 12.03 -25.26 9.95
CA LYS A 535 10.94 -26.19 10.31
C LYS A 535 10.52 -27.10 9.16
N ILE A 536 10.75 -26.68 7.90
CA ILE A 536 10.48 -27.50 6.72
C ILE A 536 11.25 -28.83 6.73
N ARG A 537 12.46 -28.88 7.27
CA ARG A 537 13.31 -30.08 7.22
C ARG A 537 12.69 -31.23 8.01
N GLY A 538 12.44 -31.04 9.30
CA GLY A 538 11.82 -32.06 10.15
C GLY A 538 10.37 -32.38 9.78
N ALA A 539 9.57 -31.37 9.43
CA ALA A 539 8.19 -31.59 8.99
C ALA A 539 8.13 -32.48 7.74
N TYR A 540 8.92 -32.12 6.72
CA TYR A 540 8.98 -32.91 5.49
C TYR A 540 9.54 -34.31 5.76
N ASN A 541 10.62 -34.42 6.54
CA ASN A 541 11.24 -35.71 6.81
C ASN A 541 10.27 -36.69 7.49
N LYS A 542 9.52 -36.23 8.50
CA LYS A 542 8.50 -37.05 9.15
C LYS A 542 7.41 -37.46 8.17
N MET A 543 6.88 -36.52 7.39
CA MET A 543 5.79 -36.79 6.45
C MET A 543 6.21 -37.73 5.31
N ALA A 544 7.43 -37.58 4.80
CA ALA A 544 8.00 -38.41 3.74
C ALA A 544 8.31 -39.85 4.17
N HIS A 545 8.41 -40.09 5.49
CA HIS A 545 8.57 -41.43 6.08
C HIS A 545 7.26 -42.05 6.56
N LEU A 546 6.11 -41.38 6.36
CA LEU A 546 4.83 -41.99 6.68
C LEU A 546 4.57 -43.21 5.78
N PRO A 547 4.04 -44.32 6.32
CA PRO A 547 3.57 -45.44 5.53
C PRO A 547 2.47 -45.00 4.56
N PRO A 548 2.31 -45.64 3.38
CA PRO A 548 1.28 -45.28 2.39
C PRO A 548 -0.12 -45.17 3.00
N SER A 549 -0.51 -46.12 3.85
CA SER A 549 -1.82 -46.13 4.53
C SER A 549 -2.06 -44.90 5.42
N LYS A 550 -1.01 -44.32 6.01
CA LYS A 550 -1.09 -43.10 6.83
C LYS A 550 -1.01 -41.81 6.00
N ARG A 551 -0.49 -41.88 4.77
CA ARG A 551 -0.52 -40.75 3.83
C ARG A 551 -1.92 -40.54 3.28
N GLU A 552 -2.64 -41.64 3.01
CA GLU A 552 -4.02 -41.61 2.52
C GLU A 552 -4.98 -41.00 3.54
N THR A 553 -4.83 -41.30 4.84
CA THR A 553 -5.66 -40.69 5.89
C THR A 553 -5.32 -39.23 6.16
N GLY A 554 -4.14 -38.77 5.72
CA GLY A 554 -3.67 -37.40 5.90
C GLY A 554 -3.06 -37.13 7.28
N VAL A 555 -2.66 -35.87 7.47
CA VAL A 555 -1.94 -35.39 8.65
C VAL A 555 -2.68 -34.26 9.34
N VAL A 556 -2.36 -34.04 10.61
CA VAL A 556 -2.86 -32.92 11.41
C VAL A 556 -1.72 -32.26 12.18
N CYS A 557 -1.74 -30.95 12.34
CA CYS A 557 -0.86 -30.26 13.29
C CYS A 557 -1.57 -29.07 13.95
N CYS A 558 -1.13 -28.69 15.15
CA CYS A 558 -1.55 -27.45 15.81
C CYS A 558 -0.39 -26.45 15.80
N SER A 559 -0.49 -25.40 14.97
CA SER A 559 0.45 -24.29 14.95
C SER A 559 -0.08 -23.15 14.10
N ALA A 560 0.24 -21.92 14.46
CA ALA A 560 -0.05 -20.72 13.68
C ALA A 560 1.22 -20.05 13.11
N GLY A 561 2.38 -20.72 13.14
CA GLY A 561 3.69 -20.13 12.81
C GLY A 561 4.56 -21.00 11.90
N ASN A 562 5.88 -20.98 12.12
CA ASN A 562 6.87 -21.64 11.28
C ASN A 562 6.62 -23.13 11.06
N HIS A 563 6.14 -23.84 12.08
CA HIS A 563 5.80 -25.26 11.94
C HIS A 563 4.62 -25.49 11.00
N ALA A 564 3.57 -24.67 11.09
CA ALA A 564 2.41 -24.75 10.21
C ALA A 564 2.79 -24.56 8.74
N GLN A 565 3.65 -23.58 8.45
CA GLN A 565 4.14 -23.34 7.08
C GLN A 565 5.00 -24.52 6.58
N GLY A 566 5.85 -25.08 7.44
CA GLY A 566 6.64 -26.28 7.12
C GLY A 566 5.77 -27.50 6.79
N VAL A 567 4.73 -27.77 7.60
CA VAL A 567 3.78 -28.85 7.34
C VAL A 567 2.97 -28.58 6.07
N ALA A 568 2.52 -27.35 5.85
CA ALA A 568 1.73 -26.97 4.68
C ALA A 568 2.49 -27.18 3.37
N LEU A 569 3.72 -26.67 3.28
CA LEU A 569 4.54 -26.88 2.09
C LEU A 569 4.88 -28.36 1.88
N SER A 570 5.12 -29.11 2.97
CA SER A 570 5.38 -30.54 2.91
C SER A 570 4.18 -31.34 2.39
N ALA A 571 2.98 -30.99 2.86
CA ALA A 571 1.71 -31.57 2.43
C ALA A 571 1.53 -31.43 0.91
N LYS A 572 1.73 -30.20 0.40
CA LYS A 572 1.66 -29.90 -1.03
C LYS A 572 2.67 -30.71 -1.85
N LYS A 573 3.93 -30.74 -1.43
CA LYS A 573 4.99 -31.46 -2.16
C LYS A 573 4.80 -32.97 -2.18
N LEU A 574 4.22 -33.56 -1.13
CA LEU A 574 3.99 -35.00 -1.01
C LEU A 574 2.61 -35.43 -1.51
N GLY A 575 1.72 -34.49 -1.86
CA GLY A 575 0.33 -34.77 -2.22
C GLY A 575 -0.51 -35.32 -1.06
N ILE A 576 -0.15 -34.99 0.19
CA ILE A 576 -0.82 -35.48 1.41
C ILE A 576 -1.80 -34.40 1.89
N GLN A 577 -3.01 -34.79 2.30
CA GLN A 577 -3.96 -33.86 2.91
C GLN A 577 -3.54 -33.49 4.33
N ALA A 578 -3.41 -32.20 4.63
CA ALA A 578 -3.01 -31.69 5.94
C ALA A 578 -4.07 -30.76 6.54
N THR A 579 -4.46 -31.07 7.78
CA THR A 579 -5.32 -30.20 8.60
C THR A 579 -4.47 -29.42 9.57
N ILE A 580 -4.53 -28.09 9.51
CA ILE A 580 -3.74 -27.21 10.38
C ILE A 580 -4.70 -26.47 11.30
N VAL A 581 -4.62 -26.79 12.60
CA VAL A 581 -5.45 -26.17 13.62
C VAL A 581 -4.73 -24.96 14.21
N MET A 582 -5.43 -23.83 14.29
CA MET A 582 -4.92 -22.57 14.80
C MET A 582 -5.95 -21.94 15.76
N PRO A 583 -5.54 -21.13 16.75
CA PRO A 583 -6.49 -20.37 17.56
C PRO A 583 -7.33 -19.39 16.74
N LEU A 584 -8.55 -19.08 17.19
CA LEU A 584 -9.46 -18.13 16.54
C LEU A 584 -8.86 -16.72 16.38
N ALA A 585 -8.04 -16.29 17.33
CA ALA A 585 -7.37 -14.99 17.32
C ALA A 585 -6.15 -14.92 16.40
N THR A 586 -5.87 -15.97 15.60
CA THR A 586 -4.72 -15.98 14.71
C THR A 586 -4.86 -14.93 13.60
N PRO A 587 -3.89 -14.02 13.42
CA PRO A 587 -3.97 -12.99 12.38
C PRO A 587 -4.13 -13.59 10.99
N GLN A 588 -5.02 -13.00 10.18
CA GLN A 588 -5.35 -13.52 8.85
C GLN A 588 -4.14 -13.63 7.91
N ILE A 589 -3.09 -12.83 8.12
CA ILE A 589 -1.84 -12.92 7.36
C ILE A 589 -1.14 -14.27 7.57
N LYS A 590 -1.13 -14.81 8.81
CA LYS A 590 -0.53 -16.11 9.13
C LYS A 590 -1.37 -17.26 8.57
N VAL A 591 -2.70 -17.12 8.63
CA VAL A 591 -3.65 -18.08 8.00
C VAL A 591 -3.42 -18.14 6.48
N LYS A 592 -3.35 -16.98 5.82
CA LYS A 592 -3.13 -16.89 4.37
C LYS A 592 -1.78 -17.46 3.96
N ALA A 593 -0.70 -17.21 4.71
CA ALA A 593 0.61 -17.76 4.41
C ALA A 593 0.59 -19.31 4.39
N VAL A 594 -0.06 -19.91 5.39
CA VAL A 594 -0.21 -21.38 5.47
C VAL A 594 -1.06 -21.92 4.30
N GLN A 595 -2.17 -21.26 3.96
CA GLN A 595 -2.99 -21.63 2.80
C GLN A 595 -2.21 -21.49 1.48
N GLN A 596 -1.40 -20.44 1.32
CA GLN A 596 -0.58 -20.22 0.11
C GLN A 596 0.50 -21.28 -0.06
N HIS A 597 1.21 -21.65 1.01
CA HIS A 597 2.19 -22.73 0.96
C HIS A 597 1.56 -24.09 0.68
N GLY A 598 0.39 -24.34 1.27
CA GLY A 598 -0.34 -25.60 1.18
C GLY A 598 -1.14 -25.83 -0.10
N GLY A 599 -1.71 -24.79 -0.69
CA GLY A 599 -2.68 -24.90 -1.78
C GLY A 599 -3.86 -25.81 -1.40
N ASP A 600 -4.32 -26.62 -2.35
CA ASP A 600 -5.48 -27.50 -2.19
C ASP A 600 -5.24 -28.71 -1.26
N ASN A 601 -3.99 -28.90 -0.80
CA ASN A 601 -3.63 -29.98 0.13
C ASN A 601 -3.79 -29.58 1.60
N VAL A 602 -4.16 -28.33 1.89
CA VAL A 602 -4.21 -27.81 3.26
C VAL A 602 -5.57 -27.23 3.60
N THR A 603 -6.13 -27.72 4.70
CA THR A 603 -7.31 -27.16 5.35
C THR A 603 -6.88 -26.52 6.66
N VAL A 604 -7.15 -25.21 6.82
CA VAL A 604 -6.92 -24.51 8.09
C VAL A 604 -8.21 -24.50 8.90
N ILE A 605 -8.15 -24.95 10.15
CA ILE A 605 -9.26 -24.92 11.10
C ILE A 605 -8.91 -23.90 12.19
N LEU A 606 -9.72 -22.85 12.31
CA LEU A 606 -9.62 -21.90 13.40
C LEU A 606 -10.49 -22.41 14.57
N HIS A 607 -9.87 -22.83 15.67
CA HIS A 607 -10.54 -23.39 16.83
C HIS A 607 -9.84 -23.02 18.14
N GLY A 608 -10.63 -22.71 19.17
CA GLY A 608 -10.13 -22.39 20.50
C GLY A 608 -9.70 -20.93 20.66
N ASN A 609 -9.80 -20.42 21.89
CA ASN A 609 -9.41 -19.06 22.26
C ASN A 609 -7.89 -18.92 22.46
N ASN A 610 -7.21 -20.03 22.72
CA ASN A 610 -5.77 -20.10 23.00
C ASN A 610 -5.15 -21.32 22.29
N PHE A 611 -3.83 -21.44 22.39
CA PHE A 611 -3.07 -22.53 21.76
C PHE A 611 -3.45 -23.91 22.33
N ASP A 612 -3.72 -24.01 23.64
CA ASP A 612 -4.03 -25.29 24.30
C ASP A 612 -5.36 -25.86 23.82
N GLU A 613 -6.38 -25.02 23.64
CA GLU A 613 -7.68 -25.40 23.06
C GLU A 613 -7.57 -25.80 21.58
N ALA A 614 -6.72 -25.12 20.81
CA ALA A 614 -6.41 -25.49 19.42
C ALA A 614 -5.67 -26.85 19.37
N ALA A 615 -4.75 -27.09 20.30
CA ALA A 615 -4.01 -28.34 20.39
C ALA A 615 -4.90 -29.52 20.81
N ALA A 616 -5.84 -29.28 21.73
CA ALA A 616 -6.85 -30.26 22.11
C ALA A 616 -7.74 -30.66 20.92
N GLU A 617 -8.12 -29.70 20.07
CA GLU A 617 -8.89 -29.99 18.86
C GLU A 617 -8.07 -30.75 17.81
N ALA A 618 -6.80 -30.39 17.59
CA ALA A 618 -5.92 -31.15 16.72
C ALA A 618 -5.78 -32.61 17.18
N LYS A 619 -5.70 -32.83 18.49
CA LYS A 619 -5.67 -34.17 19.10
C LYS A 619 -7.00 -34.92 18.95
N ARG A 620 -8.13 -34.22 19.05
CA ARG A 620 -9.45 -34.80 18.76
C ARG A 620 -9.53 -35.26 17.31
N ILE A 621 -9.07 -34.44 16.36
CA ILE A 621 -9.02 -34.74 14.93
C ILE A 621 -8.12 -35.95 14.66
N GLU A 622 -6.93 -36.01 15.27
CA GLU A 622 -6.04 -37.18 15.20
C GLU A 622 -6.78 -38.47 15.59
N GLN A 623 -7.50 -38.45 16.72
CA GLN A 623 -8.18 -39.63 17.26
C GLN A 623 -9.41 -40.03 16.44
N VAL A 624 -10.21 -39.06 15.99
CA VAL A 624 -11.49 -39.30 15.30
C VAL A 624 -11.29 -39.62 13.83
N GLU A 625 -10.40 -38.90 13.14
CA GLU A 625 -10.17 -39.05 11.70
C GLU A 625 -9.00 -40.00 11.38
N GLY A 626 -8.25 -40.45 12.39
CA GLY A 626 -7.10 -41.33 12.21
C GLY A 626 -5.91 -40.67 11.48
N ARG A 627 -5.92 -39.33 11.39
CA ARG A 627 -4.83 -38.53 10.84
C ARG A 627 -3.58 -38.67 11.68
N THR A 628 -2.41 -38.53 11.08
CA THR A 628 -1.16 -38.56 11.84
C THR A 628 -0.81 -37.17 12.36
N MET A 629 -0.60 -37.02 13.68
CA MET A 629 -0.10 -35.78 14.26
C MET A 629 1.35 -35.51 13.83
N ILE A 630 1.62 -34.32 13.30
CA ILE A 630 2.98 -33.88 12.96
C ILE A 630 3.46 -32.93 14.06
N LEU A 631 4.28 -33.47 14.96
CA LEU A 631 4.84 -32.73 16.09
C LEU A 631 5.89 -31.70 15.65
N PRO A 632 5.97 -30.54 16.33
CA PRO A 632 6.92 -29.48 15.98
C PRO A 632 8.38 -29.79 16.34
N PHE A 633 8.63 -30.73 17.25
CA PHE A 633 9.98 -31.06 17.70
C PHE A 633 10.14 -32.48 18.28
N ASP A 634 9.19 -32.99 19.06
CA ASP A 634 9.37 -34.22 19.86
C ASP A 634 9.02 -35.50 19.07
N ASP A 635 9.73 -35.72 17.96
CA ASP A 635 9.59 -36.92 17.13
C ASP A 635 10.95 -37.30 16.51
N PRO A 636 11.34 -38.59 16.49
CA PRO A 636 12.64 -39.00 15.98
C PRO A 636 12.93 -38.61 14.53
N HIS A 637 11.96 -38.69 13.62
CA HIS A 637 12.16 -38.26 12.23
C HIS A 637 12.20 -36.74 12.11
N VAL A 638 11.46 -36.02 12.96
CA VAL A 638 11.58 -34.55 13.02
C VAL A 638 12.98 -34.17 13.46
N ILE A 639 13.49 -34.75 14.56
CA ILE A 639 14.84 -34.53 15.10
C ILE A 639 15.92 -34.85 14.06
N ALA A 640 15.85 -36.02 13.42
CA ALA A 640 16.79 -36.43 12.37
C ALA A 640 16.73 -35.48 11.15
N GLY A 641 15.54 -35.01 10.77
CA GLY A 641 15.41 -34.00 9.71
C GLY A 641 16.11 -32.69 10.07
N GLN A 642 16.01 -32.24 11.33
CA GLN A 642 16.75 -31.06 11.78
C GLN A 642 18.26 -31.32 11.89
N GLY A 643 18.67 -32.57 12.17
CA GLY A 643 20.07 -33.00 12.19
C GLY A 643 20.82 -32.75 10.89
N THR A 644 20.11 -32.67 9.76
CA THR A 644 20.71 -32.31 8.45
C THR A 644 21.39 -30.94 8.47
N ILE A 645 20.97 -30.02 9.37
CA ILE A 645 21.65 -28.73 9.58
C ILE A 645 23.05 -28.96 10.14
N GLY A 646 23.19 -29.87 11.11
CA GLY A 646 24.49 -30.25 11.68
C GLY A 646 25.40 -30.89 10.63
N MET A 647 24.83 -31.74 9.77
CA MET A 647 25.52 -32.31 8.62
C MET A 647 26.08 -31.23 7.68
N GLU A 648 25.25 -30.26 7.31
CA GLU A 648 25.69 -29.15 6.45
C GLU A 648 26.75 -28.29 7.12
N ILE A 649 26.60 -27.94 8.40
CA ILE A 649 27.59 -27.14 9.13
C ILE A 649 28.95 -27.84 9.13
N LEU A 650 28.99 -29.14 9.41
CA LEU A 650 30.25 -29.87 9.42
C LEU A 650 30.86 -29.99 8.02
N GLN A 651 30.05 -30.26 6.99
CA GLN A 651 30.52 -30.28 5.60
C GLN A 651 31.08 -28.93 5.16
N GLN A 652 30.37 -27.83 5.46
CA GLN A 652 30.76 -26.46 5.08
C GLN A 652 31.95 -25.91 5.90
N THR A 653 32.29 -26.54 7.03
CA THR A 653 33.45 -26.20 7.87
C THR A 653 34.55 -27.26 7.83
N THR A 654 34.50 -28.17 6.85
CA THR A 654 35.51 -29.22 6.69
C THR A 654 36.90 -28.60 6.54
N GLY A 655 37.86 -29.06 7.34
CA GLY A 655 39.23 -28.53 7.33
C GLY A 655 39.39 -27.14 7.97
N GLN A 656 38.32 -26.56 8.52
CA GLN A 656 38.36 -25.28 9.23
C GLN A 656 38.16 -25.48 10.75
N PRO A 657 38.77 -24.62 11.59
CA PRO A 657 38.51 -24.62 13.02
C PRO A 657 37.06 -24.23 13.28
N LEU A 658 36.41 -24.94 14.18
CA LEU A 658 35.06 -24.65 14.66
C LEU A 658 35.05 -24.99 16.14
N ASP A 659 34.81 -24.00 17.00
CA ASP A 659 34.89 -24.16 18.45
C ASP A 659 33.52 -24.44 19.07
N ALA A 660 32.47 -23.75 18.59
CA ALA A 660 31.10 -24.01 19.03
C ALA A 660 30.04 -23.71 17.96
N VAL A 661 28.88 -24.36 18.13
CA VAL A 661 27.64 -24.10 17.38
C VAL A 661 26.55 -23.62 18.33
N PHE A 662 26.00 -22.44 18.06
CA PHE A 662 24.92 -21.80 18.82
C PHE A 662 23.58 -22.02 18.12
N LEU A 663 22.60 -22.52 18.88
CA LEU A 663 21.30 -22.94 18.36
C LEU A 663 20.18 -22.39 19.24
N ALA A 664 19.18 -21.76 18.62
CA ALA A 664 17.95 -21.39 19.33
C ALA A 664 17.24 -22.64 19.87
N CYS A 665 16.79 -22.58 21.11
CA CYS A 665 16.07 -23.66 21.77
C CYS A 665 14.67 -23.18 22.19
N GLY A 666 13.65 -23.92 21.75
CA GLY A 666 12.31 -23.90 22.33
C GLY A 666 12.01 -25.30 22.86
N GLY A 667 11.31 -26.12 22.08
CA GLY A 667 11.09 -27.53 22.42
C GLY A 667 12.30 -28.47 22.24
N GLY A 668 13.43 -27.95 21.75
CA GLY A 668 14.70 -28.69 21.66
C GLY A 668 14.96 -29.52 20.38
N GLY A 669 14.02 -29.61 19.42
CA GLY A 669 14.17 -30.50 18.25
C GLY A 669 15.39 -30.21 17.37
N MET A 670 15.66 -28.93 17.08
CA MET A 670 16.86 -28.52 16.32
C MET A 670 18.14 -28.74 17.12
N LEU A 671 18.12 -28.34 18.40
CA LEU A 671 19.25 -28.50 19.31
C LEU A 671 19.65 -29.97 19.42
N ALA A 672 18.69 -30.86 19.68
CA ALA A 672 18.91 -32.29 19.79
C ALA A 672 19.49 -32.90 18.51
N GLY A 673 18.88 -32.61 17.35
CA GLY A 673 19.32 -33.18 16.07
C GLY A 673 20.72 -32.72 15.67
N VAL A 674 21.02 -31.44 15.82
CA VAL A 674 22.35 -30.90 15.52
C VAL A 674 23.37 -31.37 16.56
N ALA A 675 23.03 -31.39 17.84
CA ALA A 675 23.93 -31.86 18.90
C ALA A 675 24.36 -33.31 18.67
N ASN A 676 23.39 -34.19 18.40
CA ASN A 676 23.66 -35.60 18.10
C ASN A 676 24.66 -35.76 16.95
N TRP A 677 24.42 -35.09 15.81
CA TRP A 677 25.29 -35.17 14.64
C TRP A 677 26.68 -34.59 14.90
N VAL A 678 26.75 -33.38 15.49
CA VAL A 678 28.02 -32.69 15.75
C VAL A 678 28.86 -33.48 16.75
N LYS A 679 28.27 -33.99 17.84
CA LYS A 679 29.00 -34.76 18.84
C LYS A 679 29.47 -36.11 18.34
N HIS A 680 28.75 -36.74 17.42
CA HIS A 680 29.19 -38.00 16.83
C HIS A 680 30.44 -37.81 15.95
N PHE A 681 30.48 -36.79 15.08
CA PHE A 681 31.56 -36.64 14.09
C PHE A 681 32.70 -35.68 14.50
N ARG A 682 32.41 -34.67 15.33
CA ARG A 682 33.40 -33.71 15.87
C ARG A 682 33.11 -33.44 17.35
N PRO A 683 33.34 -34.41 18.26
CA PRO A 683 33.00 -34.29 19.69
C PRO A 683 33.64 -33.11 20.40
N SER A 684 34.78 -32.60 19.90
CA SER A 684 35.47 -31.43 20.43
C SER A 684 34.73 -30.11 20.19
N VAL A 685 33.83 -30.04 19.19
CA VAL A 685 33.02 -28.85 18.92
C VAL A 685 31.94 -28.76 20.01
N LYS A 686 31.83 -27.61 20.66
CA LYS A 686 30.77 -27.37 21.65
C LYS A 686 29.43 -27.13 20.95
N VAL A 687 28.35 -27.60 21.53
CA VAL A 687 26.98 -27.35 21.08
C VAL A 687 26.26 -26.62 22.22
N ILE A 688 25.88 -25.38 21.93
CA ILE A 688 25.36 -24.45 22.93
C ILE A 688 23.93 -24.06 22.55
N GLY A 689 22.98 -24.40 23.42
CA GLY A 689 21.58 -23.99 23.27
C GLY A 689 21.37 -22.58 23.78
N VAL A 690 20.50 -21.82 23.13
CA VAL A 690 20.16 -20.45 23.52
C VAL A 690 18.65 -20.29 23.68
N GLU A 691 18.21 -19.82 24.84
CA GLU A 691 16.80 -19.60 25.18
C GLU A 691 16.55 -18.14 25.58
N ALA A 692 15.32 -17.68 25.39
CA ALA A 692 14.89 -16.42 26.00
C ALA A 692 14.79 -16.61 27.53
N ALA A 693 15.20 -15.62 28.30
CA ALA A 693 15.22 -15.68 29.76
C ALA A 693 13.83 -15.94 30.36
N ASP A 694 12.77 -15.46 29.70
CA ASP A 694 11.37 -15.65 30.06
C ASP A 694 10.75 -16.93 29.45
N ALA A 695 11.53 -17.78 28.79
CA ALA A 695 11.10 -19.08 28.24
C ALA A 695 12.21 -20.16 28.31
N ALA A 696 13.01 -20.16 29.38
CA ALA A 696 14.19 -21.00 29.55
C ALA A 696 13.90 -22.45 30.02
N GLY A 697 13.05 -23.18 29.29
CA GLY A 697 12.54 -24.50 29.68
C GLY A 697 13.59 -25.61 29.65
N MET A 698 14.45 -25.65 28.62
CA MET A 698 15.52 -26.65 28.50
C MET A 698 16.61 -26.41 29.54
N THR A 699 16.96 -25.14 29.79
CA THR A 699 17.93 -24.75 30.82
C THR A 699 17.48 -25.22 32.20
N ALA A 700 16.23 -24.92 32.58
CA ALA A 700 15.65 -25.38 33.85
C ALA A 700 15.61 -26.92 33.94
N SER A 701 15.25 -27.59 32.83
CA SER A 701 15.15 -29.06 32.79
C SER A 701 16.51 -29.74 32.92
N LEU A 702 17.54 -29.26 32.21
CA LEU A 702 18.90 -29.80 32.27
C LEU A 702 19.50 -29.59 33.66
N ALA A 703 19.32 -28.41 34.25
CA ALA A 703 19.79 -28.12 35.61
C ALA A 703 19.11 -29.03 36.67
N ALA A 704 17.82 -29.33 36.49
CA ALA A 704 17.07 -30.21 37.38
C ALA A 704 17.29 -31.71 37.12
N GLY A 705 17.94 -32.08 36.01
CA GLY A 705 18.09 -33.47 35.57
C GLY A 705 16.78 -34.15 35.15
N LYS A 706 15.67 -33.41 35.04
CA LYS A 706 14.34 -33.87 34.64
C LYS A 706 13.59 -32.74 33.94
N ARG A 707 12.61 -33.06 33.10
CA ARG A 707 11.76 -32.04 32.46
C ARG A 707 11.03 -31.20 33.51
N VAL A 708 11.11 -29.88 33.35
CA VAL A 708 10.42 -28.88 34.18
C VAL A 708 9.40 -28.16 33.30
N GLU A 709 8.17 -28.04 33.78
CA GLU A 709 7.12 -27.23 33.16
C GLU A 709 7.20 -25.81 33.74
N LEU A 710 7.25 -24.81 32.87
CA LEU A 710 7.24 -23.40 33.27
C LEU A 710 5.80 -22.91 33.49
N ASP A 711 5.58 -22.14 34.55
CA ASP A 711 4.27 -21.55 34.85
C ASP A 711 3.76 -20.65 33.70
N GLN A 712 4.67 -19.83 33.18
CA GLN A 712 4.45 -18.88 32.09
C GLN A 712 5.66 -18.81 31.17
N VAL A 713 5.41 -18.41 29.92
CA VAL A 713 6.45 -18.19 28.91
C VAL A 713 6.26 -16.84 28.24
N GLY A 714 7.36 -16.16 27.96
CA GLY A 714 7.38 -14.93 27.18
C GLY A 714 6.84 -15.10 25.77
N LEU A 715 6.19 -14.07 25.24
CA LEU A 715 5.58 -14.09 23.89
C LEU A 715 6.40 -13.32 22.84
N PHE A 716 7.57 -12.79 23.22
CA PHE A 716 8.41 -12.04 22.30
C PHE A 716 9.08 -12.98 21.28
N ALA A 717 9.80 -14.00 21.76
CA ALA A 717 10.32 -15.10 20.95
C ALA A 717 9.31 -16.25 20.82
N ASP A 718 8.17 -15.97 20.16
CA ASP A 718 7.04 -16.88 20.02
C ASP A 718 7.41 -18.26 19.41
N GLY A 719 8.38 -18.31 18.49
CA GLY A 719 8.92 -19.56 17.93
C GLY A 719 9.68 -20.46 18.92
N ALA A 720 10.07 -19.91 20.08
CA ALA A 720 10.79 -20.58 21.15
C ALA A 720 10.02 -20.64 22.49
N ALA A 721 8.81 -20.06 22.55
CA ALA A 721 7.97 -19.98 23.74
C ALA A 721 7.31 -21.34 24.06
N VAL A 722 8.05 -22.25 24.70
CA VAL A 722 7.61 -23.61 25.01
C VAL A 722 7.61 -23.83 26.52
N LYS A 723 6.45 -24.14 27.10
CA LYS A 723 6.30 -24.39 28.55
C LYS A 723 7.00 -25.66 29.02
N LEU A 724 6.91 -26.72 28.21
CA LEU A 724 7.45 -28.04 28.51
C LEU A 724 8.21 -28.57 27.31
N VAL A 725 9.50 -28.85 27.50
CA VAL A 725 10.37 -29.39 26.44
C VAL A 725 9.99 -30.83 26.07
N GLY A 726 10.41 -31.26 24.88
CA GLY A 726 10.18 -32.62 24.39
C GLY A 726 10.85 -33.67 25.28
N GLU A 727 10.26 -34.86 25.35
CA GLU A 727 10.82 -35.99 26.09
C GLU A 727 12.11 -36.49 25.46
N GLU A 728 12.06 -36.75 24.16
CA GLU A 728 13.19 -37.31 23.43
C GLU A 728 14.24 -36.24 23.17
N THR A 729 13.81 -35.00 22.92
CA THR A 729 14.74 -33.87 22.77
C THR A 729 15.49 -33.61 24.07
N PHE A 730 14.84 -33.66 25.23
CA PHE A 730 15.49 -33.54 26.54
C PHE A 730 16.51 -34.65 26.76
N ARG A 731 16.16 -35.92 26.49
CA ARG A 731 17.07 -37.07 26.62
C ARG A 731 18.34 -36.89 25.80
N ILE A 732 18.21 -36.48 24.54
CA ILE A 732 19.36 -36.24 23.65
C ILE A 732 20.16 -35.03 24.11
N CYS A 733 19.49 -33.93 24.51
CA CYS A 733 20.18 -32.73 24.99
C CYS A 733 20.99 -33.00 26.26
N GLN A 734 20.46 -33.79 27.19
CA GLN A 734 21.18 -34.19 28.41
C GLN A 734 22.47 -34.97 28.11
N GLN A 735 22.54 -35.66 26.96
CA GLN A 735 23.71 -36.44 26.55
C GLN A 735 24.74 -35.62 25.76
N HIS A 736 24.28 -34.68 24.92
CA HIS A 736 25.11 -34.10 23.84
C HIS A 736 25.28 -32.58 23.89
N VAL A 737 24.45 -31.85 24.64
CA VAL A 737 24.55 -30.38 24.75
C VAL A 737 25.54 -30.02 25.86
N ASP A 738 26.50 -29.15 25.54
CA ASP A 738 27.56 -28.79 26.49
C ASP A 738 27.12 -27.68 27.45
N GLU A 739 26.45 -26.66 26.94
CA GLU A 739 26.10 -25.46 27.70
C GLU A 739 24.76 -24.88 27.21
N MET A 740 24.05 -24.17 28.09
CA MET A 740 22.89 -23.36 27.75
C MET A 740 23.16 -21.89 28.11
N VAL A 741 22.68 -20.98 27.27
CA VAL A 741 22.75 -19.52 27.49
C VAL A 741 21.34 -18.95 27.46
N THR A 742 21.02 -18.08 28.41
CA THR A 742 19.76 -17.34 28.42
C THR A 742 20.00 -15.88 28.05
N VAL A 743 19.08 -15.30 27.27
CA VAL A 743 19.18 -13.93 26.77
C VAL A 743 17.89 -13.15 27.02
N THR A 744 18.03 -11.85 27.28
CA THR A 744 16.89 -10.97 27.54
C THR A 744 16.22 -10.51 26.25
N THR A 745 15.03 -9.93 26.35
CA THR A 745 14.34 -9.29 25.22
C THR A 745 15.19 -8.21 24.54
N ASP A 746 15.93 -7.43 25.32
CA ASP A 746 16.80 -6.37 24.80
C ASP A 746 18.01 -6.96 24.05
N ASP A 747 18.59 -8.05 24.57
CA ASP A 747 19.65 -8.81 23.87
C ASP A 747 19.16 -9.33 22.51
N ILE A 748 17.91 -9.84 22.45
CA ILE A 748 17.29 -10.32 21.22
C ILE A 748 17.07 -9.16 20.23
N CYS A 749 16.55 -8.02 20.70
CA CYS A 749 16.37 -6.83 19.85
C CYS A 749 17.70 -6.35 19.26
N ALA A 750 18.75 -6.27 20.09
CA ALA A 750 20.09 -5.92 19.64
C ALA A 750 20.63 -6.95 18.62
N ALA A 751 20.39 -8.25 18.84
CA ALA A 751 20.78 -9.30 17.92
C ALA A 751 20.06 -9.23 16.56
N ILE A 752 18.78 -8.86 16.51
CA ILE A 752 18.06 -8.61 15.25
C ILE A 752 18.74 -7.46 14.48
N LYS A 753 19.08 -6.36 15.16
CA LYS A 753 19.79 -5.22 14.55
C LYS A 753 21.17 -5.62 14.04
N THR A 754 21.95 -6.38 14.82
CA THR A 754 23.26 -6.90 14.41
C THR A 754 23.14 -7.83 13.20
N GLY A 755 22.20 -8.78 13.23
CA GLY A 755 21.92 -9.67 12.11
C GLY A 755 21.52 -8.90 10.84
N PHE A 756 20.68 -7.87 10.97
CA PHE A 756 20.31 -6.99 9.86
C PHE A 756 21.50 -6.21 9.30
N ASN A 757 22.41 -5.71 10.14
CA ASN A 757 23.58 -4.97 9.69
C ASN A 757 24.53 -5.82 8.84
N ASP A 758 24.71 -7.09 9.21
CA ASP A 758 25.57 -8.03 8.47
C ASP A 758 24.90 -8.64 7.23
N THR A 759 23.58 -8.87 7.27
CA THR A 759 22.89 -9.67 6.23
C THR A 759 21.85 -8.92 5.41
N ARG A 760 21.41 -7.74 5.89
CA ARG A 760 20.25 -6.99 5.39
C ARG A 760 18.93 -7.76 5.42
N VAL A 761 18.87 -8.85 6.18
CA VAL A 761 17.65 -9.62 6.44
C VAL A 761 17.13 -9.31 7.84
N VAL A 762 15.81 -9.16 7.93
CA VAL A 762 15.10 -8.99 9.19
C VAL A 762 14.78 -10.36 9.76
N LEU A 763 15.53 -10.78 10.78
CA LEU A 763 15.26 -12.01 11.50
C LEU A 763 14.08 -11.84 12.46
N GLU A 764 13.35 -12.92 12.69
CA GLU A 764 12.36 -12.96 13.77
C GLU A 764 13.05 -13.09 15.14
N PRO A 765 12.38 -12.78 16.26
CA PRO A 765 13.03 -12.84 17.58
C PRO A 765 13.65 -14.21 17.92
N ALA A 766 12.94 -15.31 17.65
CA ALA A 766 13.51 -16.65 17.83
C ALA A 766 14.68 -16.94 16.86
N GLY A 767 14.61 -16.39 15.63
CA GLY A 767 15.65 -16.46 14.61
C GLY A 767 16.97 -15.77 15.00
N ALA A 768 16.90 -14.77 15.88
CA ALA A 768 18.05 -14.01 16.36
C ALA A 768 18.60 -14.50 17.73
N LEU A 769 17.94 -15.45 18.40
CA LEU A 769 18.38 -15.96 19.72
C LEU A 769 19.83 -16.43 19.70
N ALA A 770 20.23 -17.22 18.71
CA ALA A 770 21.58 -17.73 18.63
C ALA A 770 22.64 -16.61 18.46
N ILE A 771 22.29 -15.52 17.76
CA ILE A 771 23.14 -14.32 17.62
C ILE A 771 23.30 -13.64 18.98
N ALA A 772 22.21 -13.45 19.72
CA ALA A 772 22.25 -12.88 21.07
C ALA A 772 23.10 -13.74 22.02
N GLY A 773 22.94 -15.08 21.93
CA GLY A 773 23.65 -16.02 22.79
C GLY A 773 25.16 -16.01 22.56
N VAL A 774 25.63 -16.00 21.30
CA VAL A 774 27.07 -15.96 21.03
C VAL A 774 27.69 -14.61 21.43
N ASP A 775 26.97 -13.50 21.22
CA ASP A 775 27.43 -12.16 21.60
C ASP A 775 27.62 -12.08 23.12
N ARG A 776 26.62 -12.53 23.87
CA ARG A 776 26.67 -12.62 25.34
C ARG A 776 27.79 -13.55 25.82
N TYR A 777 27.86 -14.77 25.26
CA TYR A 777 28.86 -15.78 25.65
C TYR A 777 30.29 -15.26 25.48
N ILE A 778 30.60 -14.64 24.34
CA ILE A 778 31.93 -14.10 24.06
C ILE A 778 32.26 -12.94 24.99
N LYS A 779 31.31 -12.02 25.24
CA LYS A 779 31.51 -10.87 26.12
C LYS A 779 31.74 -11.27 27.57
N GLU A 780 30.92 -12.18 28.10
CA GLU A 780 31.04 -12.66 29.48
C GLU A 780 32.34 -13.43 29.70
N LYS A 781 32.72 -14.30 28.76
CA LYS A 781 33.94 -15.12 28.86
C LYS A 781 35.21 -14.44 28.34
N ARG A 782 35.08 -13.24 27.75
CA ARG A 782 36.18 -12.45 27.16
C ARG A 782 37.04 -13.22 26.15
N ILE A 783 36.40 -14.04 25.31
CA ILE A 783 37.08 -14.91 24.34
C ILE A 783 37.49 -14.10 23.10
N GLN A 784 38.68 -14.39 22.54
CA GLN A 784 39.15 -13.82 21.29
C GLN A 784 39.79 -14.91 20.41
N GLY A 785 39.70 -14.76 19.10
CA GLY A 785 40.31 -15.68 18.12
C GLY A 785 39.58 -17.00 17.90
N GLY A 786 38.42 -17.23 18.51
CA GLY A 786 37.59 -18.42 18.29
C GLY A 786 36.76 -18.34 17.01
N THR A 787 36.29 -19.49 16.52
CA THR A 787 35.37 -19.64 15.38
C THR A 787 34.05 -20.25 15.83
N TYR A 788 32.96 -19.52 15.63
CA TYR A 788 31.63 -19.88 16.11
C TYR A 788 30.61 -19.89 14.98
N CYS A 789 29.81 -20.96 14.91
CA CYS A 789 28.67 -21.05 14.01
C CYS A 789 27.39 -20.67 14.76
N VAL A 790 26.54 -19.86 14.14
CA VAL A 790 25.30 -19.33 14.68
C VAL A 790 24.18 -19.65 13.70
N VAL A 791 23.15 -20.37 14.15
CA VAL A 791 22.03 -20.71 13.27
C VAL A 791 20.96 -19.62 13.32
N THR A 792 20.74 -18.93 12.20
CA THR A 792 19.65 -17.95 12.05
C THR A 792 18.36 -18.69 11.68
N SER A 793 17.60 -19.09 12.70
CA SER A 793 16.59 -20.16 12.56
C SER A 793 15.29 -19.75 11.84
N GLY A 794 15.01 -18.46 11.68
CA GLY A 794 13.81 -18.01 10.97
C GLY A 794 13.68 -16.49 10.80
N ALA A 795 12.77 -16.07 9.92
CA ALA A 795 12.54 -14.67 9.56
C ALA A 795 11.04 -14.29 9.40
N ASN A 796 10.11 -15.04 9.97
CA ASN A 796 8.67 -14.79 9.85
C ASN A 796 8.16 -13.81 10.92
N MET A 797 8.61 -12.55 10.87
CA MET A 797 8.18 -11.48 11.77
C MET A 797 7.14 -10.55 11.14
N ASP A 798 6.16 -10.11 11.94
CA ASP A 798 5.26 -9.02 11.57
C ASP A 798 6.02 -7.68 11.51
N PHE A 799 5.86 -6.94 10.41
CA PHE A 799 6.51 -5.64 10.21
C PHE A 799 6.20 -4.65 11.36
N THR A 800 5.02 -4.73 11.97
CA THR A 800 4.64 -3.86 13.11
C THR A 800 5.55 -4.08 14.32
N ARG A 801 6.06 -5.30 14.53
CA ARG A 801 6.99 -5.62 15.62
C ARG A 801 8.35 -4.96 15.44
N LEU A 802 8.72 -4.54 14.22
CA LEU A 802 9.99 -3.83 13.99
C LEU A 802 10.06 -2.51 14.75
N ARG A 803 8.93 -1.83 14.98
CA ARG A 803 8.92 -0.62 15.80
C ARG A 803 9.41 -0.91 17.22
N PHE A 804 8.87 -1.95 17.85
CA PHE A 804 9.29 -2.40 19.17
C PHE A 804 10.78 -2.80 19.19
N VAL A 805 11.22 -3.54 18.17
CA VAL A 805 12.64 -3.93 18.02
C VAL A 805 13.52 -2.70 17.88
N SER A 806 13.15 -1.74 17.04
CA SER A 806 13.90 -0.49 16.82
C SER A 806 14.00 0.35 18.09
N GLU A 807 12.91 0.49 18.84
CA GLU A 807 12.85 1.25 20.09
C GLU A 807 13.69 0.62 21.21
N ARG A 808 13.93 -0.70 21.19
CA ARG A 808 14.71 -1.43 22.21
C ARG A 808 16.14 -1.81 21.79
N ALA A 809 16.41 -1.97 20.49
CA ALA A 809 17.72 -2.37 19.98
C ALA A 809 18.76 -1.24 20.04
N ASP A 810 18.33 0.02 20.22
CA ASP A 810 19.22 1.17 20.24
C ASP A 810 19.76 1.45 21.64
N GLY A 811 20.65 0.57 22.14
CA GLY A 811 21.38 0.79 23.40
C GLY A 811 22.32 2.01 23.39
N THR A 812 22.45 2.68 22.24
CA THR A 812 23.18 3.94 22.05
C THR A 812 22.36 5.18 22.41
N GLU A 813 21.03 5.08 22.43
CA GLU A 813 20.14 6.14 22.89
C GLU A 813 20.03 6.08 24.43
N THR A 814 20.41 7.16 25.09
CA THR A 814 20.39 7.30 26.55
C THR A 814 19.28 8.24 26.96
N LEU A 815 18.29 7.73 27.68
CA LEU A 815 17.19 8.50 28.26
C LEU A 815 17.58 9.00 29.67
N ILE A 816 17.43 10.29 29.91
CA ILE A 816 17.71 10.94 31.19
C ILE A 816 16.62 11.98 31.52
N SER A 817 16.50 12.31 32.80
CA SER A 817 15.83 13.53 33.26
C SER A 817 16.87 14.50 33.80
N VAL A 818 16.87 15.75 33.32
CA VAL A 818 17.80 16.79 33.74
C VAL A 818 17.02 17.94 34.34
N LYS A 819 17.41 18.40 35.52
CA LYS A 819 16.90 19.63 36.12
C LYS A 819 17.72 20.83 35.65
N ILE A 820 17.07 21.87 35.16
CA ILE A 820 17.69 23.15 34.77
C ILE A 820 16.99 24.33 35.44
N ASP A 821 17.68 25.46 35.53
CA ASP A 821 17.07 26.72 35.96
C ASP A 821 16.04 27.20 34.93
N GLU A 822 14.84 27.59 35.38
CA GLU A 822 13.75 28.10 34.53
C GLU A 822 14.01 29.57 34.12
N ARG A 823 15.04 29.78 33.30
CA ARG A 823 15.48 31.08 32.83
C ARG A 823 15.78 31.05 31.32
N PRO A 824 15.55 32.16 30.59
CA PRO A 824 15.93 32.24 29.18
C PRO A 824 17.39 31.84 28.92
N GLY A 825 17.60 31.06 27.87
CA GLY A 825 18.93 30.54 27.48
C GLY A 825 19.43 29.32 28.25
N SER A 826 18.74 28.84 29.31
CA SER A 826 19.17 27.65 30.07
C SER A 826 19.26 26.39 29.21
N PHE A 827 18.32 26.20 28.28
CA PHE A 827 18.36 25.06 27.37
C PHE A 827 19.50 25.16 26.36
N GLU A 828 19.76 26.34 25.79
CA GLU A 828 20.88 26.54 24.86
C GLU A 828 22.24 26.24 25.53
N ARG A 829 22.39 26.58 26.81
CA ARG A 829 23.58 26.21 27.61
C ARG A 829 23.70 24.69 27.76
N LEU A 830 22.63 24.00 28.17
CA LEU A 830 22.63 22.54 28.29
C LEU A 830 22.95 21.87 26.94
N HIS A 831 22.29 22.30 25.86
CA HIS A 831 22.56 21.81 24.51
C HIS A 831 24.03 22.02 24.14
N SER A 832 24.60 23.19 24.40
CA SER A 832 26.00 23.49 24.08
C SER A 832 26.99 22.60 24.84
N TYR A 833 26.69 22.22 26.08
CA TYR A 833 27.48 21.23 26.82
C TYR A 833 27.40 19.83 26.20
N MET A 834 26.19 19.37 25.84
CA MET A 834 25.98 18.08 25.18
C MET A 834 26.70 18.00 23.82
N ASP A 835 26.61 19.08 23.04
CA ASP A 835 27.28 19.24 21.75
C ASP A 835 28.81 19.19 21.89
N ALA A 836 29.36 19.79 22.96
CA ALA A 836 30.80 19.74 23.26
C ALA A 836 31.30 18.34 23.67
N GLU A 837 30.45 17.52 24.29
CA GLU A 837 30.75 16.11 24.59
C GLU A 837 30.60 15.18 23.36
N GLY A 838 30.22 15.75 22.21
CA GLY A 838 30.06 15.02 20.95
C GLY A 838 28.87 14.06 20.94
N VAL A 839 27.84 14.34 21.74
CA VAL A 839 26.60 13.56 21.77
C VAL A 839 25.45 14.33 21.12
N ARG A 840 24.57 13.62 20.43
CA ARG A 840 23.46 14.22 19.69
C ARG A 840 22.14 14.02 20.43
N ILE A 841 21.41 15.07 20.73
CA ILE A 841 20.07 14.98 21.32
C ILE A 841 19.10 14.39 20.28
N THR A 842 18.38 13.33 20.64
CA THR A 842 17.41 12.61 19.79
C THR A 842 15.96 12.87 20.20
N GLU A 843 15.72 13.10 21.49
CA GLU A 843 14.41 13.42 22.04
C GLU A 843 14.55 14.49 23.12
N PHE A 844 13.60 15.40 23.18
CA PHE A 844 13.52 16.43 24.20
C PHE A 844 12.06 16.79 24.44
N SER A 845 11.60 16.62 25.67
CA SER A 845 10.24 16.89 26.09
C SER A 845 10.24 17.74 27.35
N TYR A 846 9.64 18.93 27.24
CA TYR A 846 9.55 19.92 28.29
C TYR A 846 8.16 20.58 28.29
N ARG A 847 7.66 20.83 29.50
CA ARG A 847 6.46 21.63 29.77
C ARG A 847 6.73 22.50 30.98
N TYR A 848 6.37 23.77 30.88
CA TYR A 848 6.44 24.69 32.00
C TYR A 848 5.49 24.27 33.12
N SER A 849 6.04 24.03 34.31
CA SER A 849 5.28 23.57 35.49
C SER A 849 5.53 24.40 36.74
N GLU A 850 6.78 24.80 36.99
CA GLU A 850 7.22 25.54 38.18
C GLU A 850 7.96 26.83 37.76
N VAL A 851 8.16 27.75 38.71
CA VAL A 851 8.74 29.08 38.42
C VAL A 851 10.26 29.08 38.46
N ASP A 852 10.88 28.25 39.30
CA ASP A 852 12.33 28.30 39.54
C ASP A 852 13.11 27.22 38.80
N ASN A 853 12.52 26.03 38.61
CA ASN A 853 13.19 24.87 38.05
C ASN A 853 12.34 24.19 36.96
N ALA A 854 13.02 23.74 35.91
CA ALA A 854 12.46 22.92 34.85
C ALA A 854 13.02 21.50 34.91
N HIS A 855 12.14 20.50 34.83
CA HIS A 855 12.54 19.11 34.59
C HIS A 855 12.40 18.78 33.10
N ILE A 856 13.50 18.39 32.49
CA ILE A 856 13.55 18.03 31.07
C ILE A 856 13.71 16.52 30.96
N CYS A 857 12.78 15.88 30.26
CA CYS A 857 12.95 14.50 29.82
C CYS A 857 13.62 14.51 28.44
N MET A 858 14.84 13.97 28.33
CA MET A 858 15.59 14.00 27.07
C MET A 858 16.32 12.69 26.80
N SER A 859 16.50 12.41 25.51
CA SER A 859 17.31 11.30 25.02
C SER A 859 18.46 11.83 24.18
N PHE A 860 19.63 11.20 24.27
CA PHE A 860 20.77 11.50 23.41
C PHE A 860 21.44 10.24 22.89
N GLN A 861 21.96 10.31 21.67
CA GLN A 861 22.71 9.26 21.03
C GLN A 861 24.21 9.38 21.37
N SER A 862 24.79 8.24 21.75
CA SER A 862 26.21 8.06 22.07
C SER A 862 26.80 6.94 21.23
N ILE A 863 28.12 6.95 21.01
CA ILE A 863 28.82 5.92 20.25
C ILE A 863 28.99 4.65 21.10
N SER A 864 29.06 4.80 22.42
CA SER A 864 29.21 3.69 23.36
C SER A 864 28.60 3.98 24.73
N ARG A 865 28.37 2.93 25.52
CA ARG A 865 27.89 3.06 26.90
C ARG A 865 28.87 3.85 27.77
N GLU A 866 30.17 3.68 27.56
CA GLU A 866 31.20 4.43 28.29
C GLU A 866 31.15 5.94 28.00
N GLN A 867 30.87 6.33 26.75
CA GLN A 867 30.64 7.74 26.42
C GLN A 867 29.40 8.27 27.13
N SER A 868 28.31 7.52 27.12
CA SER A 868 27.07 7.87 27.81
C SER A 868 27.28 8.07 29.32
N ASP A 869 27.95 7.12 29.98
CA ASP A 869 28.29 7.21 31.41
C ASP A 869 29.16 8.44 31.71
N ARG A 870 30.14 8.72 30.85
CA ARG A 870 30.99 9.91 30.96
C ARG A 870 30.17 11.21 30.87
N VAL A 871 29.25 11.30 29.90
CA VAL A 871 28.40 12.50 29.71
C VAL A 871 27.51 12.72 30.94
N VAL A 872 26.86 11.67 31.45
CA VAL A 872 26.01 11.76 32.65
C VAL A 872 26.83 12.18 33.87
N ALA A 873 28.02 11.59 34.07
CA ALA A 873 28.92 11.98 35.16
C ALA A 873 29.37 13.45 35.03
N ARG A 874 29.65 13.90 33.81
CA ARG A 874 30.11 15.27 33.53
C ARG A 874 29.02 16.31 33.78
N LEU A 875 27.78 16.04 33.39
CA LEU A 875 26.64 16.91 33.68
C LEU A 875 26.47 17.13 35.19
N ASN A 876 26.57 16.06 35.98
CA ASN A 876 26.53 16.14 37.44
C ASN A 876 27.69 16.98 38.01
N GLN A 877 28.91 16.86 37.47
CA GLN A 877 30.06 17.68 37.89
C GLN A 877 29.90 19.17 37.60
N VAL A 878 29.22 19.52 36.51
CA VAL A 878 28.98 20.92 36.09
C VAL A 878 27.83 21.56 36.88
N GLY A 879 27.13 20.79 37.71
CA GLY A 879 26.09 21.26 38.64
C GLY A 879 24.66 20.99 38.18
N TYR A 880 24.45 20.21 37.11
CA TYR A 880 23.11 19.73 36.75
C TYR A 880 22.71 18.52 37.59
N GLU A 881 21.47 18.49 38.08
CA GLU A 881 20.91 17.30 38.72
C GLU A 881 20.36 16.37 37.63
N VAL A 882 21.00 15.21 37.43
CA VAL A 882 20.65 14.25 36.37
C VAL A 882 20.17 12.93 36.95
N MET A 883 18.96 12.52 36.59
CA MET A 883 18.42 11.20 36.85
C MET A 883 18.57 10.32 35.60
N ASP A 884 19.28 9.20 35.75
CA ASP A 884 19.44 8.21 34.70
C ASP A 884 18.18 7.33 34.57
N LEU A 885 17.59 7.29 33.37
CA LEU A 885 16.37 6.55 33.07
C LEU A 885 16.60 5.37 32.12
N ARG A 886 17.87 5.04 31.81
CA ARG A 886 18.25 3.99 30.85
C ARG A 886 17.75 2.60 31.19
N ASP A 887 17.51 2.29 32.46
CA ASP A 887 17.02 0.97 32.90
C ASP A 887 15.62 1.07 33.53
N ASN A 888 14.94 2.20 33.35
CA ASN A 888 13.61 2.45 33.90
C ASN A 888 12.52 2.12 32.86
N GLU A 889 11.83 0.99 33.05
CA GLU A 889 10.76 0.54 32.15
C GLU A 889 9.59 1.52 32.04
N LEU A 890 9.20 2.17 33.14
CA LEU A 890 8.16 3.20 33.12
C LEU A 890 8.57 4.34 32.19
N ALA A 891 9.84 4.75 32.25
CA ALA A 891 10.36 5.83 31.42
C ALA A 891 10.42 5.45 29.93
N LYS A 892 10.96 4.27 29.61
CA LYS A 892 11.11 3.77 28.24
C LYS A 892 9.77 3.52 27.54
N VAL A 893 8.81 2.93 28.24
CA VAL A 893 7.55 2.47 27.64
C VAL A 893 6.45 3.52 27.74
N HIS A 894 6.43 4.33 28.80
CA HIS A 894 5.32 5.25 29.07
C HIS A 894 5.75 6.71 29.16
N THR A 895 6.64 7.08 30.09
CA THR A 895 6.92 8.50 30.39
C THR A 895 7.44 9.26 29.18
N ARG A 896 8.27 8.65 28.33
CA ARG A 896 8.75 9.32 27.09
C ARG A 896 7.63 9.75 26.14
N HIS A 897 6.46 9.09 26.19
CA HIS A 897 5.28 9.42 25.39
C HIS A 897 4.27 10.30 26.13
N LEU A 898 4.44 10.50 27.45
CA LEU A 898 3.52 11.24 28.30
C LEU A 898 4.11 12.56 28.83
N ALA A 899 5.43 12.73 28.75
CA ALA A 899 6.12 13.95 29.14
C ALA A 899 5.59 15.15 28.33
N GLY A 900 4.99 16.13 29.03
CA GLY A 900 4.30 17.25 28.39
C GLY A 900 3.07 17.66 29.19
N GLY A 901 1.96 16.94 29.07
CA GLY A 901 0.74 17.17 29.86
C GLY A 901 0.18 18.61 29.84
N LYS A 902 -0.82 18.86 30.71
CA LYS A 902 -1.38 20.20 30.93
C LYS A 902 -0.52 20.99 31.90
N SER A 903 -0.36 22.29 31.64
CA SER A 903 0.15 23.24 32.63
C SER A 903 -0.99 24.07 33.20
N VAL A 904 -0.99 24.27 34.52
CA VAL A 904 -1.97 25.12 35.23
C VAL A 904 -1.48 26.56 35.39
N VAL A 905 -0.18 26.79 35.22
CA VAL A 905 0.47 28.09 35.48
C VAL A 905 0.60 28.93 34.21
N VAL A 906 0.63 28.28 33.05
CA VAL A 906 0.84 28.94 31.76
C VAL A 906 -0.39 29.78 31.37
N GLY A 907 -0.19 31.10 31.24
CA GLY A 907 -1.12 32.06 30.63
C GLY A 907 -0.59 32.54 29.28
N ASP A 908 -1.51 33.03 28.43
CA ASP A 908 -1.24 33.64 27.12
C ASP A 908 -0.33 32.80 26.19
N GLU A 909 -0.51 31.48 26.21
CA GLU A 909 0.28 30.56 25.40
C GLU A 909 -0.19 30.48 23.96
N ARG A 910 0.77 30.65 23.04
CA ARG A 910 0.62 30.40 21.60
C ARG A 910 1.43 29.18 21.20
N LEU A 911 0.80 28.22 20.53
CA LEU A 911 1.41 26.95 20.16
C LEU A 911 1.76 26.94 18.69
N TYR A 912 3.01 26.62 18.36
CA TYR A 912 3.48 26.52 16.98
C TYR A 912 4.19 25.21 16.73
N ARG A 913 3.93 24.64 15.56
CA ARG A 913 4.64 23.47 15.04
C ARG A 913 5.62 23.91 13.97
N PHE A 914 6.91 23.73 14.22
CA PHE A 914 8.01 24.05 13.32
C PHE A 914 8.53 22.81 12.60
N GLU A 915 8.99 23.01 11.36
CA GLU A 915 9.66 21.99 10.54
C GLU A 915 11.00 22.53 10.03
N PHE A 916 12.06 21.75 10.22
CA PHE A 916 13.38 22.05 9.65
C PHE A 916 14.08 20.77 9.17
N ALA A 917 14.94 20.91 8.17
CA ALA A 917 15.77 19.80 7.69
C ALA A 917 16.69 19.34 8.82
N ASP A 918 16.64 18.04 9.14
CA ASP A 918 17.43 17.49 10.23
C ASP A 918 18.89 17.33 9.80
N LYS A 919 19.72 18.31 10.16
CA LYS A 919 21.18 18.33 9.91
C LYS A 919 21.93 18.45 11.24
N PRO A 920 23.19 18.01 11.35
CA PRO A 920 24.01 18.25 12.53
C PRO A 920 24.01 19.75 12.89
N GLY A 921 23.72 20.06 14.16
CA GLY A 921 23.60 21.45 14.63
C GLY A 921 22.29 22.16 14.28
N ALA A 922 21.34 21.53 13.59
CA ALA A 922 20.06 22.16 13.23
C ALA A 922 19.22 22.56 14.45
N LEU A 923 19.20 21.70 15.50
CA LEU A 923 18.53 22.03 16.75
C LEU A 923 19.20 23.23 17.46
N LYS A 924 20.54 23.27 17.48
CA LYS A 924 21.29 24.41 18.02
C LYS A 924 20.97 25.69 17.27
N ALA A 925 21.05 25.66 15.94
CA ALA A 925 20.72 26.79 15.09
C ALA A 925 19.27 27.24 15.34
N PHE A 926 18.32 26.31 15.43
CA PHE A 926 16.94 26.61 15.76
C PHE A 926 16.87 27.35 17.11
N LEU A 927 17.46 26.81 18.17
CA LEU A 927 17.46 27.44 19.49
C LEU A 927 18.13 28.82 19.52
N THR A 928 19.26 28.99 18.84
CA THR A 928 19.96 30.28 18.77
C THR A 928 19.17 31.32 17.99
N HIS A 929 18.51 30.95 16.88
CA HIS A 929 17.59 31.87 16.19
C HIS A 929 16.36 32.18 17.05
N MET A 930 15.88 31.19 17.80
CA MET A 930 14.75 31.35 18.71
C MET A 930 15.05 32.27 19.90
N ASN A 931 16.29 32.24 20.41
CA ASN A 931 16.77 33.13 21.48
C ASN A 931 17.23 34.50 20.97
N GLY A 932 17.68 34.61 19.72
CA GLY A 932 18.34 35.80 19.14
C GLY A 932 17.45 37.03 18.92
N GLY A 933 16.18 36.99 19.32
CA GLY A 933 15.25 38.13 19.18
C GLY A 933 13.96 38.07 20.00
N SER A 934 13.78 37.07 20.86
CA SER A 934 12.54 36.89 21.64
C SER A 934 12.68 37.35 23.09
N THR A 935 11.77 38.21 23.55
CA THR A 935 11.56 38.48 24.98
C THR A 935 10.54 37.50 25.60
N TRP A 936 10.15 36.45 24.86
CA TRP A 936 9.03 35.58 25.19
C TRP A 936 9.52 34.26 25.78
N ASN A 937 8.88 33.84 26.86
CA ASN A 937 9.23 32.60 27.54
C ASN A 937 8.71 31.37 26.77
N ILE A 938 9.47 30.28 26.76
CA ILE A 938 9.04 29.01 26.15
C ILE A 938 8.28 28.21 27.20
N SER A 939 7.02 27.89 26.95
CA SER A 939 6.14 27.15 27.86
C SER A 939 5.97 25.66 27.52
N LEU A 940 6.39 25.26 26.32
CA LEU A 940 6.39 23.87 25.85
C LEU A 940 7.50 23.71 24.83
N PHE A 941 8.25 22.61 24.89
CA PHE A 941 9.16 22.22 23.83
C PHE A 941 9.15 20.71 23.68
N HIS A 942 8.74 20.23 22.51
CA HIS A 942 8.73 18.81 22.19
C HIS A 942 9.44 18.58 20.85
N TYR A 943 10.59 17.92 20.90
CA TYR A 943 11.40 17.53 19.76
C TYR A 943 11.63 16.03 19.79
N ARG A 944 11.39 15.36 18.67
CA ARG A 944 11.76 13.95 18.51
C ARG A 944 12.25 13.70 17.10
N ASN A 945 13.45 13.14 17.02
CA ASN A 945 14.05 12.71 15.78
C ASN A 945 13.63 11.26 15.47
N HIS A 946 12.76 11.08 14.47
CA HIS A 946 12.31 9.76 14.04
C HIS A 946 13.20 9.13 12.94
N GLY A 947 14.42 9.63 12.73
CA GLY A 947 15.23 9.25 11.57
C GLY A 947 14.59 9.64 10.24
N ALA A 948 13.68 10.62 10.27
CA ALA A 948 13.07 11.23 9.10
C ALA A 948 13.88 12.46 8.67
N ASP A 949 13.89 12.78 7.38
CA ASP A 949 14.64 13.92 6.83
C ASP A 949 14.17 15.30 7.33
N ILE A 950 13.08 15.34 8.11
CA ILE A 950 12.46 16.55 8.66
C ILE A 950 12.35 16.42 10.19
N GLY A 951 13.06 17.29 10.90
CA GLY A 951 12.87 17.52 12.32
C GLY A 951 11.57 18.27 12.55
N ARG A 952 10.69 17.72 13.38
CA ARG A 952 9.44 18.36 13.81
C ARG A 952 9.60 18.80 15.26
N VAL A 953 9.38 20.08 15.52
CA VAL A 953 9.38 20.64 16.87
C VAL A 953 8.03 21.28 17.14
N LEU A 954 7.44 20.96 18.29
CA LEU A 954 6.30 21.68 18.82
C LEU A 954 6.80 22.63 19.91
N VAL A 955 6.50 23.92 19.81
CA VAL A 955 6.92 24.94 20.78
C VAL A 955 5.72 25.75 21.23
N GLY A 956 5.60 25.96 22.54
CA GLY A 956 4.68 26.93 23.15
C GLY A 956 5.43 28.18 23.55
N PHE A 957 4.90 29.36 23.22
CA PHE A 957 5.42 30.66 23.62
C PHE A 957 4.41 31.39 24.50
N GLN A 958 4.87 32.01 25.58
CA GLN A 958 4.06 32.93 26.36
C GLN A 958 4.13 34.33 25.73
N VAL A 959 3.06 34.70 25.04
CA VAL A 959 2.98 35.96 24.28
C VAL A 959 1.81 36.78 24.82
N PRO A 960 2.08 37.78 25.68
CA PRO A 960 1.04 38.67 26.18
C PRO A 960 0.26 39.33 25.02
N PRO A 961 -1.05 39.61 25.15
CA PRO A 961 -1.86 40.16 24.06
C PRO A 961 -1.29 41.44 23.42
N GLN A 962 -0.60 42.26 24.21
CA GLN A 962 0.06 43.50 23.74
C GLN A 962 1.24 43.28 22.78
N ASP A 963 1.82 42.08 22.76
CA ASP A 963 3.01 41.73 21.99
C ASP A 963 2.69 40.97 20.69
N GLU A 964 1.40 40.70 20.41
CA GLU A 964 0.97 39.82 19.31
C GLU A 964 1.48 40.29 17.94
N ALA A 965 1.45 41.60 17.67
CA ALA A 965 1.95 42.17 16.43
C ALA A 965 3.48 41.97 16.27
N ARG A 966 4.23 42.25 17.33
CA ARG A 966 5.70 42.08 17.37
C ARG A 966 6.10 40.62 17.23
N PHE A 967 5.30 39.72 17.80
CA PHE A 967 5.51 38.28 17.69
C PHE A 967 5.23 37.75 16.28
N HIS A 968 4.22 38.29 15.58
CA HIS A 968 3.94 37.92 14.19
C HIS A 968 5.05 38.38 13.23
N GLU A 969 5.59 39.58 13.43
CA GLU A 969 6.76 40.06 12.68
C GLU A 969 7.99 39.18 12.91
N TYR A 970 8.23 38.80 14.16
CA TYR A 970 9.29 37.87 14.54
C TYR A 970 9.13 36.51 13.82
N LEU A 971 7.94 35.89 13.86
CA LEU A 971 7.70 34.61 13.17
C LEU A 971 7.85 34.72 11.64
N THR A 972 7.51 35.86 11.05
CA THR A 972 7.70 36.12 9.62
C THR A 972 9.18 36.26 9.25
N ALA A 973 10.00 36.81 10.16
CA ALA A 973 11.45 36.93 9.97
C ALA A 973 12.18 35.58 10.14
N VAL A 974 11.64 34.66 10.94
CA VAL A 974 12.21 33.33 11.13
C VAL A 974 11.98 32.49 9.86
N SER A 975 13.07 32.09 9.20
CA SER A 975 13.04 31.33 7.93
C SER A 975 12.61 29.85 8.06
N TYR A 976 11.98 29.47 9.17
CA TYR A 976 11.49 28.10 9.40
C TYR A 976 10.00 28.00 9.06
N HIS A 977 9.63 26.89 8.39
CA HIS A 977 8.23 26.60 8.16
C HIS A 977 7.54 26.34 9.50
N HIS A 978 6.43 27.04 9.74
CA HIS A 978 5.68 26.94 10.98
C HIS A 978 4.18 26.94 10.73
N VAL A 979 3.43 26.30 11.63
CA VAL A 979 1.98 26.28 11.64
C VAL A 979 1.49 26.68 13.03
N ASP A 980 0.55 27.62 13.09
CA ASP A 980 -0.13 28.01 14.33
C ASP A 980 -1.13 26.92 14.72
N GLU A 981 -0.88 26.27 15.85
CA GLU A 981 -1.70 25.20 16.43
C GLU A 981 -2.44 25.69 17.68
N THR A 982 -2.40 26.99 18.01
CA THR A 982 -3.00 27.58 19.23
C THR A 982 -4.50 27.29 19.34
N ASN A 983 -5.20 27.24 18.19
CA ASN A 983 -6.63 26.93 18.13
C ASN A 983 -6.97 25.46 17.88
N ASN A 984 -5.96 24.58 17.82
CA ASN A 984 -6.18 23.16 17.57
C ASN A 984 -7.00 22.52 18.72
N PRO A 985 -8.12 21.83 18.42
CA PRO A 985 -8.95 21.18 19.44
C PRO A 985 -8.17 20.20 20.33
N VAL A 986 -7.18 19.50 19.77
CA VAL A 986 -6.33 18.54 20.51
C VAL A 986 -5.48 19.26 21.54
N TYR A 987 -4.86 20.38 21.16
CA TYR A 987 -4.10 21.21 22.10
C TYR A 987 -5.00 21.72 23.23
N LYS A 988 -6.16 22.30 22.90
CA LYS A 988 -7.12 22.83 23.88
C LYS A 988 -7.59 21.76 24.88
N GLN A 989 -7.84 20.55 24.39
CA GLN A 989 -8.36 19.47 25.22
C GLN A 989 -7.30 18.85 26.15
N PHE A 990 -6.07 18.64 25.66
CA PHE A 990 -5.06 17.81 26.34
C PHE A 990 -3.84 18.55 26.89
N LEU A 991 -3.55 19.77 26.43
CA LEU A 991 -2.31 20.48 26.76
C LEU A 991 -2.55 21.89 27.29
N ALA A 992 -3.52 22.62 26.72
CA ALA A 992 -3.83 23.97 27.13
C ALA A 992 -4.36 24.01 28.58
N ARG A 993 -4.19 25.17 29.21
CA ARG A 993 -4.80 25.46 30.50
C ARG A 993 -6.32 25.38 30.38
N THR A 994 -6.95 24.56 31.22
CA THR A 994 -8.42 24.55 31.34
C THR A 994 -8.82 25.85 32.05
N ALA A 995 -9.74 26.60 31.46
CA ALA A 995 -10.29 27.83 32.04
C ALA A 995 -10.98 27.55 33.39
#